data_AF-F1TGH1-F1
#
_entry.id   AF-F1TGH1-F1
#
_cell.length_a   1.000
_cell.length_b   1.000
_cell.length_c   1.000
_cell.angle_alpha   90.00
_cell.angle_beta   90.00
_cell.angle_gamma   90.00
#
_symmetry.space_group_name_H-M   'P 1'
#
loop_
_entity.id
_entity.type
_entity.pdbx_description
1 polymer ?
#
loop_
_entity_poly.entity_id
_entity_poly.type
_entity_poly.pdbx_seq_one_letter_code
_entity_poly.pdbx_strand_id
1 'polypeptide(L)'
;MDFRVTEIYGSNVFNDAAMRERLPKTTYKSIKKTIDEGLALDVTVADVVASAMKDWAMEKGATHFTHWFQPMTGITAEKHDSFISPTDDGRVIMEFTGKDLVKGEPDASSFPSGGLRATFEARGYTAWDCTSPAFVKDGTLYIPTAFCSYTGEVLDKKTPLLRSMEALNKQALRILKLFGNTATRVTTTVGPEQEYFLIDRDLYKKRKDLIFTGRTLFGNKPPKGQELEDHYFGNIKQRISNYMKDLDKELWELGIAAKTKHNEVAPAQHELAPIFTTSNIATDHNQLTMELMQKIALRHNLVCLLHEKPFAGVNGSGKHNNWSMSTNDGQNLLEPGSTPHENVQFLVFLCAVIKAIDEYQDLMRLSVASAGNDHRLGANEAPPAIVSMFLGDQLTDILAQLENGKAKGKAYNSILETGVASLPKLPKDTTDRNRTSPFAFTGNKFEFRMLGSSASIAGPNFVLNTIVAEVLQKFADTLEAQNDLSSAVTDLISETIKEHKRIIFNGNNYTDEWVAEAESRGLLNLKSTVECIPTFIKDKNVAVFVKHGVLSNSEIESRYEILLENYVKTINIEALTMISMAKTELLPAAFKFSKNLSDTINSVKATGMSVEVSAQSSVLKELSPVLSSFSSNINALKKAIEKASAEDSSALKQAEAFSKIVVPAMDSLRADADKLEAIIPKDLYPFPTYADLLFNI
;
A
#
# COMPACT_ATOMS: atom_id res chain seq x y z
N MET A 1 11.80 -28.95 14.25
CA MET A 1 10.40 -29.42 14.28
C MET A 1 9.73 -28.87 13.04
N ASP A 2 9.36 -29.74 12.11
CA ASP A 2 8.48 -29.33 11.00
C ASP A 2 7.05 -29.30 11.52
N PHE A 3 6.38 -28.17 11.31
CA PHE A 3 4.99 -27.96 11.69
C PHE A 3 4.08 -28.42 10.54
N ARG A 4 2.89 -28.92 10.86
CA ARG A 4 1.87 -29.23 9.85
C ARG A 4 0.96 -28.04 9.69
N VAL A 5 0.93 -27.45 8.49
CA VAL A 5 0.13 -26.24 8.20
C VAL A 5 -1.33 -26.42 8.60
N THR A 6 -1.93 -27.59 8.32
CA THR A 6 -3.32 -27.90 8.68
C THR A 6 -3.61 -27.91 10.18
N GLU A 7 -2.60 -28.10 11.03
CA GLU A 7 -2.75 -28.13 12.49
C GLU A 7 -2.55 -26.73 13.10
N ILE A 8 -1.71 -25.89 12.49
CA ILE A 8 -1.42 -24.54 13.00
C ILE A 8 -2.28 -23.45 12.35
N TYR A 9 -2.90 -23.71 11.19
CA TYR A 9 -3.59 -22.66 10.45
C TYR A 9 -4.75 -22.07 11.25
N GLY A 10 -4.70 -20.77 11.51
CA GLY A 10 -5.67 -20.03 12.32
C GLY A 10 -5.71 -20.46 13.79
N SER A 11 -4.68 -21.15 14.30
CA SER A 11 -4.65 -21.64 15.69
C SER A 11 -4.64 -20.53 16.74
N ASN A 12 -4.25 -19.31 16.34
CA ASN A 12 -4.21 -18.12 17.20
C ASN A 12 -5.34 -17.13 16.85
N VAL A 13 -6.41 -17.60 16.20
CA VAL A 13 -7.57 -16.77 15.82
C VAL A 13 -8.84 -17.31 16.45
N PHE A 14 -9.66 -16.42 17.03
CA PHE A 14 -10.99 -16.75 17.54
C PHE A 14 -12.00 -16.83 16.38
N ASN A 15 -11.75 -17.78 15.49
CA ASN A 15 -12.48 -17.99 14.23
C ASN A 15 -13.83 -18.72 14.45
N ASP A 16 -14.56 -19.01 13.37
CA ASP A 16 -15.86 -19.71 13.43
C ASP A 16 -15.79 -21.06 14.16
N ALA A 17 -14.71 -21.83 13.97
CA ALA A 17 -14.53 -23.11 14.66
C ALA A 17 -14.35 -22.92 16.18
N ALA A 18 -13.50 -21.98 16.58
CA ALA A 18 -13.28 -21.64 17.99
C ALA A 18 -14.58 -21.10 18.63
N MET A 19 -15.28 -20.21 17.95
CA MET A 19 -16.57 -19.68 18.39
C MET A 19 -17.61 -20.80 18.56
N ARG A 20 -17.69 -21.74 17.62
CA ARG A 20 -18.64 -22.85 17.68
C ARG A 20 -18.35 -23.85 18.80
N GLU A 21 -17.07 -24.06 19.11
CA GLU A 21 -16.63 -24.92 20.21
C GLU A 21 -16.90 -24.29 21.58
N ARG A 22 -16.70 -22.98 21.71
CA ARG A 22 -16.65 -22.28 23.00
C ARG A 22 -17.97 -21.59 23.38
N LEU A 23 -18.74 -21.11 22.41
CA LEU A 23 -19.93 -20.32 22.70
C LEU A 23 -21.18 -21.21 22.85
N PRO A 24 -22.11 -20.85 23.75
CA PRO A 24 -23.44 -21.46 23.77
C PRO A 24 -24.13 -21.36 22.41
N LYS A 25 -24.91 -22.38 22.05
CA LYS A 25 -25.55 -22.51 20.72
C LYS A 25 -26.37 -21.27 20.31
N THR A 26 -27.06 -20.63 21.25
CA THR A 26 -27.85 -19.41 21.01
C THR A 26 -26.95 -18.21 20.72
N THR A 27 -25.92 -18.01 21.53
CA THR A 27 -24.90 -16.97 21.37
C THR A 27 -24.15 -17.11 20.04
N TYR A 28 -23.67 -18.31 19.72
CA TYR A 28 -23.00 -18.59 18.45
C TYR A 28 -23.88 -18.23 17.25
N LYS A 29 -25.15 -18.65 17.24
CA LYS A 29 -26.08 -18.32 16.16
C LYS A 29 -26.34 -16.82 16.04
N SER A 30 -26.43 -16.11 17.17
CA SER A 30 -26.62 -14.66 17.18
C SER A 30 -25.42 -13.95 16.55
N ILE A 31 -24.19 -14.25 17.02
CA ILE A 31 -22.95 -13.69 16.49
C ILE A 31 -22.76 -14.03 15.01
N LYS A 32 -22.99 -15.29 14.62
CA LYS A 32 -22.85 -15.72 13.23
C LYS A 32 -23.80 -14.95 12.31
N LYS A 33 -25.04 -14.73 12.75
CA LYS A 33 -26.01 -13.90 12.03
C LYS A 33 -25.54 -12.45 11.93
N THR A 34 -25.04 -11.86 13.01
CA THR A 34 -24.50 -10.50 13.02
C THR A 34 -23.36 -10.35 12.00
N ILE A 35 -22.44 -11.30 11.93
CA ILE A 35 -21.30 -11.29 11.00
C ILE A 35 -21.76 -11.47 9.55
N ASP A 36 -22.62 -12.45 9.28
CA ASP A 36 -23.02 -12.80 7.91
C ASP A 36 -23.98 -11.76 7.29
N GLU A 37 -24.85 -11.17 8.11
CA GLU A 37 -25.85 -10.19 7.66
C GLU A 37 -25.41 -8.72 7.89
N GLY A 38 -24.30 -8.48 8.60
CA GLY A 38 -23.81 -7.12 8.90
C GLY A 38 -24.71 -6.35 9.88
N LEU A 39 -25.29 -7.04 10.87
CA LEU A 39 -26.21 -6.43 11.83
C LEU A 39 -25.46 -5.77 13.00
N ALA A 40 -26.18 -5.01 13.83
CA ALA A 40 -25.66 -4.55 15.11
C ALA A 40 -25.46 -5.74 16.07
N LEU A 41 -24.41 -5.68 16.89
CA LEU A 41 -24.16 -6.66 17.93
C LEU A 41 -25.23 -6.58 19.03
N ASP A 42 -25.81 -7.72 19.39
CA ASP A 42 -26.70 -7.81 20.53
C ASP A 42 -25.87 -7.73 21.83
N VAL A 43 -26.06 -6.66 22.60
CA VAL A 43 -25.31 -6.42 23.85
C VAL A 43 -25.51 -7.56 24.86
N THR A 44 -26.64 -8.27 24.80
CA THR A 44 -26.92 -9.39 25.71
C THR A 44 -25.99 -10.59 25.48
N VAL A 45 -25.36 -10.70 24.29
CA VAL A 45 -24.38 -11.75 24.02
C VAL A 45 -22.93 -11.33 24.27
N ALA A 46 -22.67 -10.03 24.46
CA ALA A 46 -21.33 -9.48 24.56
C ALA A 46 -20.56 -10.04 25.77
N ASP A 47 -21.18 -10.11 26.95
CA ASP A 47 -20.52 -10.66 28.16
C ASP A 47 -20.16 -12.14 28.01
N VAL A 48 -21.04 -12.92 27.37
CA VAL A 48 -20.80 -14.35 27.12
C VAL A 48 -19.63 -14.52 26.15
N VAL A 49 -19.57 -13.71 25.10
CA VAL A 49 -18.47 -13.73 24.12
C VAL A 49 -17.16 -13.28 24.76
N ALA A 50 -17.18 -12.20 25.55
CA ALA A 50 -16.01 -11.69 26.24
C ALA A 50 -15.42 -12.75 27.17
N SER A 51 -16.24 -13.38 28.02
CA SER A 51 -15.76 -14.44 28.91
C SER A 51 -15.14 -15.61 28.13
N ALA A 52 -15.82 -16.11 27.10
CA ALA A 52 -15.31 -17.23 26.29
C ALA A 52 -14.02 -16.87 25.52
N MET A 53 -13.94 -15.64 25.00
CA MET A 53 -12.78 -15.13 24.27
C MET A 53 -11.58 -14.94 25.21
N LYS A 54 -11.80 -14.43 26.43
CA LYS A 54 -10.76 -14.32 27.46
C LYS A 54 -10.21 -15.68 27.85
N ASP A 55 -11.08 -16.65 28.16
CA ASP A 55 -10.64 -17.99 28.56
C ASP A 55 -9.85 -18.67 27.44
N TRP A 56 -10.34 -18.57 26.18
CA TRP A 56 -9.61 -19.02 24.99
C TRP A 56 -8.25 -18.34 24.85
N ALA A 57 -8.18 -17.02 25.04
CA ALA A 57 -6.94 -16.27 24.91
C ALA A 57 -5.93 -16.62 26.01
N MET A 58 -6.40 -16.79 27.26
CA MET A 58 -5.57 -17.19 28.39
C MET A 58 -4.97 -18.59 28.20
N GLU A 59 -5.71 -19.53 27.62
CA GLU A 59 -5.17 -20.85 27.25
C GLU A 59 -4.05 -20.76 26.20
N LYS A 60 -4.04 -19.70 25.39
CA LYS A 60 -2.96 -19.36 24.44
C LYS A 60 -1.83 -18.56 25.10
N GLY A 61 -1.89 -18.33 26.41
CA GLY A 61 -0.90 -17.58 27.18
C GLY A 61 -1.15 -16.06 27.22
N ALA A 62 -2.32 -15.59 26.82
CA ALA A 62 -2.64 -14.17 26.90
C ALA A 62 -2.82 -13.71 28.35
N THR A 63 -2.18 -12.59 28.68
CA THR A 63 -2.29 -11.91 29.99
C THR A 63 -2.91 -10.51 29.88
N HIS A 64 -2.91 -9.96 28.67
CA HIS A 64 -3.43 -8.66 28.32
C HIS A 64 -4.42 -8.77 27.16
N PHE A 65 -5.19 -7.71 26.95
CA PHE A 65 -5.95 -7.46 25.73
C PHE A 65 -5.66 -6.04 25.20
N THR A 66 -5.93 -5.82 23.93
CA THR A 66 -5.86 -4.51 23.30
C THR A 66 -6.95 -4.35 22.25
N HIS A 67 -7.51 -3.15 22.18
CA HIS A 67 -8.23 -2.71 21.00
C HIS A 67 -7.21 -2.34 19.93
N TRP A 68 -7.23 -3.08 18.83
CA TRP A 68 -6.32 -2.93 17.71
C TRP A 68 -7.02 -2.16 16.59
N PHE A 69 -6.49 -1.00 16.23
CA PHE A 69 -7.10 -0.12 15.23
C PHE A 69 -6.06 0.51 14.31
N GLN A 70 -6.52 1.09 13.20
CA GLN A 70 -5.69 1.66 12.15
C GLN A 70 -5.93 3.17 12.02
N PRO A 71 -5.26 4.01 12.83
CA PRO A 71 -5.40 5.46 12.76
C PRO A 71 -4.86 6.03 11.43
N MET A 72 -5.07 7.33 11.24
CA MET A 72 -4.64 8.07 10.05
C MET A 72 -3.12 8.13 9.81
N THR A 73 -2.30 7.64 10.74
CA THR A 73 -0.84 7.49 10.59
C THR A 73 -0.46 6.41 9.57
N GLY A 74 -1.35 5.46 9.26
CA GLY A 74 -1.11 4.40 8.29
C GLY A 74 -0.55 3.09 8.87
N ILE A 75 -0.11 3.12 10.13
CA ILE A 75 0.27 1.94 10.92
C ILE A 75 -0.81 1.63 11.97
N THR A 76 -0.76 0.45 12.56
CA THR A 76 -1.69 0.06 13.63
C THR A 76 -1.32 0.67 14.97
N ALA A 77 -2.32 0.87 15.84
CA ALA A 77 -2.14 1.33 17.21
C ALA A 77 -2.79 0.35 18.20
N GLU A 78 -2.24 0.31 19.41
CA GLU A 78 -2.60 -0.62 20.47
C GLU A 78 -2.34 0.00 21.85
N LYS A 79 -3.18 -0.38 22.83
CA LYS A 79 -3.01 -0.09 24.26
C LYS A 79 -3.30 -1.39 25.00
N HIS A 80 -2.30 -1.90 25.72
CA HIS A 80 -2.38 -3.19 26.38
C HIS A 80 -2.91 -3.01 27.80
N ASP A 81 -4.09 -3.55 28.05
CA ASP A 81 -4.74 -3.59 29.37
C ASP A 81 -4.68 -5.03 29.89
N SER A 82 -4.29 -5.21 31.16
CA SER A 82 -4.28 -6.55 31.76
C SER A 82 -5.71 -7.01 32.07
N PHE A 83 -5.96 -8.32 32.01
CA PHE A 83 -7.20 -8.91 32.55
C PHE A 83 -7.28 -8.84 34.09
N ILE A 84 -6.25 -8.36 34.80
CA ILE A 84 -6.22 -8.32 36.26
C ILE A 84 -7.32 -7.41 36.82
N SER A 85 -8.16 -7.98 37.68
CA SER A 85 -9.17 -7.30 38.48
C SER A 85 -8.95 -7.65 39.95
N PRO A 86 -8.43 -6.72 40.78
CA PRO A 86 -8.23 -6.97 42.21
C PRO A 86 -9.58 -7.13 42.94
N THR A 87 -9.65 -8.08 43.85
CA THR A 87 -10.83 -8.29 44.71
C THR A 87 -10.63 -7.65 46.08
N ASP A 88 -11.73 -7.34 46.78
CA ASP A 88 -11.72 -6.66 48.08
C ASP A 88 -10.91 -7.40 49.17
N ASP A 89 -10.69 -8.71 49.01
CA ASP A 89 -9.90 -9.56 49.90
C ASP A 89 -8.39 -9.61 49.53
N GLY A 90 -7.95 -8.79 48.57
CA GLY A 90 -6.56 -8.67 48.15
C GLY A 90 -6.08 -9.77 47.20
N ARG A 91 -6.97 -10.65 46.71
CA ARG A 91 -6.67 -11.59 45.62
C ARG A 91 -6.84 -10.90 44.26
N VAL A 92 -6.40 -11.58 43.21
CA VAL A 92 -6.57 -11.14 41.82
C VAL A 92 -7.36 -12.18 41.07
N ILE A 93 -8.36 -11.72 40.32
CA ILE A 93 -9.06 -12.52 39.32
C ILE A 93 -8.77 -11.99 37.92
N MET A 94 -9.00 -12.83 36.92
CA MET A 94 -8.87 -12.46 35.51
C MET A 94 -10.26 -12.18 34.94
N GLU A 95 -10.55 -10.93 34.64
CA GLU A 95 -11.84 -10.44 34.20
C GLU A 95 -11.73 -9.76 32.83
N PHE A 96 -12.74 -9.97 32.00
CA PHE A 96 -12.91 -9.29 30.72
C PHE A 96 -14.41 -9.24 30.42
N THR A 97 -14.98 -8.05 30.42
CA THR A 97 -16.43 -7.86 30.33
C THR A 97 -16.87 -7.58 28.90
N GLY A 98 -18.17 -7.75 28.60
CA GLY A 98 -18.74 -7.36 27.32
C GLY A 98 -18.60 -5.86 27.05
N LYS A 99 -18.56 -5.04 28.10
CA LYS A 99 -18.28 -3.60 27.98
C LYS A 99 -16.87 -3.35 27.46
N ASP A 100 -15.88 -4.07 28.01
CA ASP A 100 -14.47 -3.97 27.59
C ASP A 100 -14.26 -4.52 26.18
N LEU A 101 -15.04 -5.53 25.77
CA LEU A 101 -14.99 -6.09 24.41
C LEU A 101 -15.58 -5.13 23.37
N VAL A 102 -16.76 -4.57 23.63
CA VAL A 102 -17.50 -3.81 22.62
C VAL A 102 -16.90 -2.42 22.40
N LYS A 103 -16.33 -1.82 23.45
CA LYS A 103 -15.87 -0.44 23.42
C LYS A 103 -14.59 -0.23 24.22
N GLY A 104 -13.63 0.48 23.61
CA GLY A 104 -12.48 1.06 24.30
C GLY A 104 -12.50 2.58 24.34
N GLU A 105 -11.63 3.13 25.19
CA GLU A 105 -11.41 4.57 25.32
C GLU A 105 -9.89 4.85 25.27
N PRO A 106 -9.29 4.95 24.06
CA PRO A 106 -7.90 5.37 23.92
C PRO A 106 -7.75 6.89 24.05
N ASP A 107 -6.53 7.34 24.39
CA ASP A 107 -6.13 8.73 24.20
C ASP A 107 -5.89 8.98 22.70
N ALA A 108 -6.72 9.85 22.15
CA ALA A 108 -6.77 10.23 20.76
C ALA A 108 -6.09 11.58 20.47
N SER A 109 -5.51 12.26 21.48
CA SER A 109 -4.85 13.57 21.31
C SER A 109 -3.59 13.51 20.44
N SER A 110 -2.90 12.37 20.45
CA SER A 110 -1.59 12.21 19.78
C SER A 110 -1.71 11.70 18.34
N PHE A 111 -2.92 11.37 17.87
CA PHE A 111 -3.14 10.95 16.48
C PHE A 111 -3.43 12.14 15.57
N PRO A 112 -3.00 12.10 14.29
CA PRO A 112 -3.33 13.14 13.33
C PRO A 112 -4.84 13.32 13.20
N SER A 113 -5.32 14.55 13.43
CA SER A 113 -6.74 14.90 13.43
C SER A 113 -7.11 15.97 12.41
N GLY A 114 -6.14 16.59 11.73
CA GLY A 114 -6.38 17.60 10.69
C GLY A 114 -7.23 18.78 11.18
N GLY A 115 -7.03 19.20 12.43
CA GLY A 115 -7.78 20.30 13.03
C GLY A 115 -9.18 19.95 13.55
N LEU A 116 -9.67 18.71 13.39
CA LEU A 116 -10.96 18.27 13.95
C LEU A 116 -10.99 18.22 15.48
N ARG A 117 -9.85 18.37 16.14
CA ARG A 117 -9.75 18.36 17.60
C ARG A 117 -8.84 19.45 18.10
N ALA A 118 -9.22 20.05 19.22
CA ALA A 118 -8.33 20.92 19.97
C ALA A 118 -7.24 20.08 20.67
N THR A 119 -6.03 20.62 20.78
CA THR A 119 -4.86 19.92 21.32
C THR A 119 -4.97 19.50 22.79
N PHE A 120 -5.91 20.07 23.55
CA PHE A 120 -6.17 19.72 24.95
C PHE A 120 -7.24 18.64 25.14
N GLU A 121 -7.90 18.17 24.06
CA GLU A 121 -8.95 17.16 24.12
C GLU A 121 -8.39 15.77 23.78
N ALA A 122 -8.42 14.86 24.75
CA ALA A 122 -7.80 13.53 24.62
C ALA A 122 -8.77 12.42 24.22
N ARG A 123 -10.03 12.44 24.66
CA ARG A 123 -10.93 11.27 24.55
C ARG A 123 -11.22 10.83 23.11
N GLY A 124 -11.05 9.55 22.78
CA GLY A 124 -11.58 8.90 21.58
C GLY A 124 -12.28 7.59 21.93
N TYR A 125 -12.93 6.96 20.97
CA TYR A 125 -13.62 5.69 21.19
C TYR A 125 -13.22 4.66 20.14
N THR A 126 -13.02 3.42 20.60
CA THR A 126 -12.92 2.26 19.71
C THR A 126 -14.19 1.42 19.82
N ALA A 127 -14.61 0.81 18.71
CA ALA A 127 -15.74 -0.10 18.67
C ALA A 127 -15.31 -1.41 17.99
N TRP A 128 -15.64 -2.54 18.60
CA TRP A 128 -15.29 -3.86 18.06
C TRP A 128 -15.93 -4.13 16.71
N ASP A 129 -15.10 -4.44 15.72
CA ASP A 129 -15.54 -4.99 14.44
C ASP A 129 -15.62 -6.51 14.54
N CYS A 130 -16.80 -7.03 14.87
CA CYS A 130 -17.03 -8.47 14.96
C CYS A 130 -16.92 -9.20 13.60
N THR A 131 -16.89 -8.48 12.48
CA THR A 131 -16.66 -9.07 11.15
C THR A 131 -15.19 -9.37 10.87
N SER A 132 -14.29 -8.93 11.76
CA SER A 132 -12.88 -9.32 11.80
C SER A 132 -12.57 -10.09 13.09
N PRO A 133 -12.05 -11.32 13.01
CA PRO A 133 -11.90 -12.16 14.19
C PRO A 133 -10.78 -11.63 15.10
N ALA A 134 -11.01 -11.72 16.42
CA ALA A 134 -9.97 -11.48 17.41
C ALA A 134 -8.85 -12.53 17.31
N PHE A 135 -7.63 -12.16 17.66
CA PHE A 135 -6.47 -13.04 17.56
C PHE A 135 -5.54 -12.88 18.76
N VAL A 136 -4.68 -13.87 19.02
CA VAL A 136 -3.66 -13.81 20.08
C VAL A 136 -2.28 -13.70 19.44
N LYS A 137 -1.50 -12.74 19.90
CA LYS A 137 -0.12 -12.52 19.47
C LYS A 137 0.66 -11.98 20.67
N ASP A 138 1.88 -12.48 20.88
CA ASP A 138 2.79 -12.01 21.94
C ASP A 138 2.22 -12.02 23.37
N GLY A 139 1.33 -12.95 23.69
CA GLY A 139 0.71 -13.01 25.02
C GLY A 139 -0.35 -11.91 25.27
N THR A 140 -0.91 -11.35 24.20
CA THR A 140 -2.00 -10.36 24.23
C THR A 140 -3.13 -10.79 23.30
N LEU A 141 -4.37 -10.59 23.74
CA LEU A 141 -5.59 -10.71 22.92
C LEU A 141 -5.81 -9.40 22.13
N TYR A 142 -5.82 -9.50 20.82
CA TYR A 142 -6.05 -8.39 19.91
C TYR A 142 -7.49 -8.39 19.41
N ILE A 143 -8.18 -7.28 19.60
CA ILE A 143 -9.58 -7.08 19.21
C ILE A 143 -9.61 -6.05 18.08
N PRO A 144 -9.90 -6.44 16.82
CA PRO A 144 -10.00 -5.49 15.71
C PRO A 144 -11.10 -4.46 15.95
N THR A 145 -10.78 -3.17 15.85
CA THR A 145 -11.72 -2.10 16.17
C THR A 145 -11.71 -0.97 15.13
N ALA A 146 -12.88 -0.35 14.97
CA ALA A 146 -13.03 0.96 14.36
C ALA A 146 -12.72 2.05 15.39
N PHE A 147 -12.20 3.20 14.96
CA PHE A 147 -11.79 4.30 15.84
C PHE A 147 -12.37 5.66 15.38
N CYS A 148 -13.00 6.36 16.33
CA CYS A 148 -13.61 7.67 16.12
C CYS A 148 -13.25 8.68 17.22
N SER A 149 -13.43 9.96 16.89
CA SER A 149 -13.28 11.08 17.82
C SER A 149 -14.37 11.06 18.90
N TYR A 150 -14.25 11.96 19.89
CA TYR A 150 -15.30 12.18 20.88
C TYR A 150 -16.64 12.64 20.26
N THR A 151 -16.58 13.44 19.20
CA THR A 151 -17.72 14.01 18.46
C THR A 151 -18.26 13.09 17.37
N GLY A 152 -17.59 11.96 17.11
CA GLY A 152 -18.06 10.90 16.22
C GLY A 152 -17.46 10.92 14.81
N GLU A 153 -16.59 11.87 14.49
CA GLU A 153 -15.83 11.87 13.24
C GLU A 153 -14.85 10.70 13.19
N VAL A 154 -14.69 10.14 12.00
CA VAL A 154 -13.84 8.98 11.73
C VAL A 154 -12.37 9.39 11.64
N LEU A 155 -11.56 8.88 12.58
CA LEU A 155 -10.12 9.11 12.66
C LEU A 155 -9.29 7.87 12.30
N ASP A 156 -9.88 6.94 11.57
CA ASP A 156 -9.27 5.68 11.17
C ASP A 156 -9.38 5.42 9.65
N LYS A 157 -8.75 4.33 9.22
CA LYS A 157 -8.88 3.83 7.84
C LYS A 157 -9.93 2.73 7.68
N LYS A 158 -10.36 2.11 8.79
CA LYS A 158 -11.26 0.94 8.77
C LYS A 158 -12.72 1.34 8.61
N THR A 159 -13.18 2.38 9.28
CA THR A 159 -14.59 2.83 9.19
C THR A 159 -14.98 3.28 7.77
N PRO A 160 -14.18 4.08 7.03
CA PRO A 160 -14.51 4.43 5.65
C PRO A 160 -14.53 3.20 4.73
N LEU A 161 -13.64 2.23 4.97
CA LEU A 161 -13.64 0.96 4.24
C LEU A 161 -14.96 0.20 4.47
N LEU A 162 -15.37 -0.01 5.72
CA LEU A 162 -16.62 -0.70 6.04
C LEU A 162 -17.85 0.03 5.45
N ARG A 163 -17.93 1.35 5.58
CA ARG A 163 -19.01 2.16 4.99
C ARG A 163 -19.04 2.02 3.46
N SER A 164 -17.88 2.06 2.81
CA SER A 164 -17.78 1.91 1.35
C SER A 164 -18.19 0.52 0.86
N MET A 165 -17.91 -0.52 1.64
CA MET A 165 -18.34 -1.89 1.34
C MET A 165 -19.85 -2.00 1.39
N GLU A 166 -20.51 -1.39 2.39
CA GLU A 166 -21.97 -1.34 2.46
C GLU A 166 -22.60 -0.49 1.36
N ALA A 167 -21.98 0.64 1.00
CA ALA A 167 -22.43 1.45 -0.13
C ALA A 167 -22.42 0.66 -1.44
N LEU A 168 -21.32 -0.04 -1.74
CA LEU A 168 -21.22 -0.89 -2.92
C LEU A 168 -22.19 -2.06 -2.87
N ASN A 169 -22.29 -2.76 -1.73
CA ASN A 169 -23.23 -3.86 -1.51
C ASN A 169 -24.66 -3.45 -1.87
N LYS A 170 -25.13 -2.31 -1.33
CA LYS A 170 -26.48 -1.80 -1.57
C LYS A 170 -26.76 -1.60 -3.06
N GLN A 171 -25.85 -0.96 -3.80
CA GLN A 171 -26.08 -0.63 -5.21
C GLN A 171 -25.87 -1.85 -6.13
N ALA A 172 -24.89 -2.71 -5.83
CA ALA A 172 -24.69 -3.95 -6.56
C ALA A 172 -25.90 -4.87 -6.46
N LEU A 173 -26.53 -4.99 -5.28
CA LEU A 173 -27.76 -5.77 -5.09
C LEU A 173 -28.94 -5.22 -5.90
N ARG A 174 -29.04 -3.90 -6.10
CA ARG A 174 -30.08 -3.32 -6.97
C ARG A 174 -29.92 -3.78 -8.41
N ILE A 175 -28.71 -3.70 -8.94
CA ILE A 175 -28.39 -4.20 -10.28
C ILE A 175 -28.66 -5.70 -10.39
N LEU A 176 -28.21 -6.51 -9.42
CA LEU A 176 -28.41 -7.96 -9.42
C LEU A 176 -29.88 -8.37 -9.43
N LYS A 177 -30.76 -7.64 -8.72
CA LYS A 177 -32.20 -7.89 -8.73
C LYS A 177 -32.81 -7.71 -10.12
N LEU A 178 -32.30 -6.77 -10.92
CA LEU A 178 -32.77 -6.58 -12.31
C LEU A 178 -32.48 -7.81 -13.19
N PHE A 179 -31.39 -8.53 -12.91
CA PHE A 179 -31.02 -9.77 -13.60
C PHE A 179 -31.64 -11.03 -12.98
N GLY A 180 -32.53 -10.90 -11.99
CA GLY A 180 -33.21 -12.02 -11.33
C GLY A 180 -32.33 -12.80 -10.34
N ASN A 181 -31.19 -12.24 -9.92
CA ASN A 181 -30.31 -12.86 -8.94
C ASN A 181 -30.87 -12.70 -7.51
N THR A 182 -30.78 -13.77 -6.70
CA THR A 182 -31.33 -13.85 -5.34
C THR A 182 -30.30 -13.63 -4.22
N ALA A 183 -29.08 -13.22 -4.56
CA ALA A 183 -28.04 -12.90 -3.59
C ALA A 183 -28.55 -11.84 -2.59
N THR A 184 -28.18 -12.01 -1.33
CA THR A 184 -28.58 -11.12 -0.24
C THR A 184 -27.46 -10.16 0.15
N ARG A 185 -26.23 -10.43 -0.28
CA ARG A 185 -25.06 -9.61 0.02
C ARG A 185 -24.02 -9.72 -1.09
N VAL A 186 -23.39 -8.59 -1.42
CA VAL A 186 -22.19 -8.50 -2.25
C VAL A 186 -21.07 -7.95 -1.39
N THR A 187 -19.91 -8.60 -1.42
CA THR A 187 -18.71 -8.20 -0.68
C THR A 187 -17.57 -8.01 -1.66
N THR A 188 -16.76 -6.98 -1.44
CA THR A 188 -15.52 -6.82 -2.21
C THR A 188 -14.41 -7.69 -1.65
N THR A 189 -13.56 -8.20 -2.53
CA THR A 189 -12.44 -9.07 -2.20
C THR A 189 -11.13 -8.45 -2.65
N VAL A 190 -10.07 -8.69 -1.88
CA VAL A 190 -8.73 -8.14 -2.16
C VAL A 190 -7.66 -9.19 -1.90
N GLY A 191 -6.73 -9.35 -2.85
CA GLY A 191 -5.47 -10.08 -2.70
C GLY A 191 -4.27 -9.14 -2.85
N PRO A 192 -3.66 -8.64 -1.76
CA PRO A 192 -2.55 -7.72 -1.86
C PRO A 192 -1.22 -8.45 -2.07
N GLU A 193 -0.48 -8.10 -3.11
CA GLU A 193 0.90 -8.58 -3.34
C GLU A 193 1.87 -7.63 -2.64
N GLN A 194 2.64 -8.09 -1.67
CA GLN A 194 3.49 -7.24 -0.83
C GLN A 194 4.96 -7.38 -1.25
N GLU A 195 5.50 -6.35 -1.89
CA GLU A 195 6.95 -6.25 -2.14
C GLU A 195 7.68 -5.59 -0.98
N TYR A 196 8.95 -5.97 -0.79
CA TYR A 196 9.82 -5.44 0.27
C TYR A 196 11.30 -5.74 -0.01
N PHE A 197 12.20 -5.04 0.67
CA PHE A 197 13.64 -5.34 0.69
C PHE A 197 14.07 -5.94 2.02
N LEU A 198 15.03 -6.87 2.00
CA LEU A 198 15.71 -7.37 3.19
C LEU A 198 17.19 -6.99 3.15
N ILE A 199 17.68 -6.31 4.17
CA ILE A 199 19.11 -6.00 4.29
C ILE A 199 19.69 -6.48 5.60
N ASP A 200 21.00 -6.66 5.64
CA ASP A 200 21.69 -7.03 6.88
C ASP A 200 21.55 -5.94 7.96
N ARG A 201 21.18 -6.35 9.17
CA ARG A 201 20.90 -5.45 10.29
C ARG A 201 22.13 -4.63 10.71
N ASP A 202 23.34 -5.18 10.63
CA ASP A 202 24.53 -4.47 11.06
C ASP A 202 25.01 -3.46 10.00
N LEU A 203 24.68 -3.69 8.72
CA LEU A 203 24.83 -2.67 7.68
C LEU A 203 23.78 -1.57 7.82
N TYR A 204 22.51 -1.92 8.09
CA TYR A 204 21.43 -0.97 8.34
C TYR A 204 21.76 0.00 9.48
N LYS A 205 22.28 -0.49 10.62
CA LYS A 205 22.66 0.35 11.77
C LYS A 205 23.70 1.44 11.44
N LYS A 206 24.46 1.26 10.36
CA LYS A 206 25.48 2.23 9.91
C LYS A 206 24.91 3.29 8.96
N ARG A 207 23.61 3.24 8.63
CA ARG A 207 22.92 4.12 7.69
C ARG A 207 21.80 4.89 8.38
N LYS A 208 22.14 6.07 8.91
CA LYS A 208 21.17 6.93 9.62
C LYS A 208 19.99 7.36 8.75
N ASP A 209 20.23 7.53 7.45
CA ASP A 209 19.18 7.78 6.47
C ASP A 209 18.16 6.63 6.46
N LEU A 210 18.61 5.38 6.31
CA LEU A 210 17.69 4.22 6.38
C LEU A 210 16.95 4.13 7.72
N ILE A 211 17.58 4.52 8.83
CA ILE A 211 16.96 4.49 10.16
C ILE A 211 15.85 5.54 10.29
N PHE A 212 16.12 6.78 9.88
CA PHE A 212 15.20 7.89 10.10
C PHE A 212 14.17 8.09 8.99
N THR A 213 14.46 7.64 7.78
CA THR A 213 13.63 7.91 6.60
C THR A 213 13.15 6.65 5.90
N GLY A 214 13.68 5.47 6.24
CA GLY A 214 13.34 4.21 5.58
C GLY A 214 13.93 4.06 4.17
N ARG A 215 14.70 5.05 3.69
CA ARG A 215 15.35 5.05 2.37
C ARG A 215 16.75 5.65 2.43
N THR A 216 17.55 5.34 1.41
CA THR A 216 18.86 5.95 1.24
C THR A 216 18.75 7.35 0.64
N LEU A 217 19.33 8.35 1.30
CA LEU A 217 19.36 9.74 0.82
C LEU A 217 20.63 10.02 -0.01
N PHE A 218 21.69 9.25 0.25
CA PHE A 218 22.93 9.21 -0.52
C PHE A 218 23.22 7.78 -0.99
N GLY A 219 23.88 7.62 -2.12
CA GLY A 219 24.33 6.32 -2.57
C GLY A 219 24.40 6.25 -4.08
N ASN A 220 25.59 5.91 -4.57
CA ASN A 220 25.87 5.68 -5.97
C ASN A 220 25.46 4.27 -6.41
N LYS A 221 25.02 4.14 -7.66
CA LYS A 221 24.62 2.84 -8.23
C LYS A 221 25.85 1.94 -8.41
N PRO A 222 25.83 0.68 -7.93
CA PRO A 222 26.93 -0.25 -8.13
C PRO A 222 27.07 -0.67 -9.61
N PRO A 223 28.26 -1.13 -10.06
CA PRO A 223 28.45 -1.60 -11.44
C PRO A 223 27.55 -2.78 -11.82
N LYS A 224 27.22 -3.65 -10.85
CA LYS A 224 26.16 -4.65 -10.94
C LYS A 224 25.03 -4.24 -10.02
N GLY A 225 23.87 -3.93 -10.57
CA GLY A 225 22.60 -3.74 -9.88
C GLY A 225 21.62 -4.84 -10.30
N GLN A 226 20.75 -4.54 -11.26
CA GLN A 226 19.68 -5.42 -11.74
C GLN A 226 19.79 -5.74 -13.25
N GLU A 227 20.88 -5.35 -13.91
CA GLU A 227 21.04 -5.38 -15.37
C GLU A 227 21.01 -6.80 -15.96
N LEU A 228 21.24 -7.83 -15.15
CA LEU A 228 21.22 -9.23 -15.58
C LEU A 228 19.85 -9.90 -15.38
N GLU A 229 18.91 -9.24 -14.69
CA GLU A 229 17.60 -9.80 -14.34
C GLU A 229 17.70 -11.20 -13.67
N ASP A 230 18.85 -11.51 -13.05
CA ASP A 230 19.21 -12.84 -12.54
C ASP A 230 18.64 -13.13 -11.14
N HIS A 231 18.08 -12.12 -10.49
CA HIS A 231 17.45 -12.25 -9.18
C HIS A 231 15.99 -12.67 -9.27
N TYR A 232 15.24 -12.21 -10.29
CA TYR A 232 13.81 -12.50 -10.46
C TYR A 232 13.57 -14.01 -10.65
N PHE A 233 12.76 -14.60 -9.77
CA PHE A 233 12.60 -16.07 -9.65
C PHE A 233 13.90 -16.88 -9.51
N GLY A 234 15.01 -16.21 -9.17
CA GLY A 234 16.26 -16.87 -8.82
C GLY A 234 16.14 -17.67 -7.52
N ASN A 235 17.13 -18.52 -7.26
CA ASN A 235 17.16 -19.29 -6.02
C ASN A 235 17.22 -18.38 -4.78
N ILE A 236 16.32 -18.61 -3.83
CA ILE A 236 16.28 -17.87 -2.57
C ILE A 236 17.45 -18.32 -1.68
N LYS A 237 18.29 -17.37 -1.25
CA LYS A 237 19.41 -17.64 -0.34
C LYS A 237 18.93 -18.27 0.97
N GLN A 238 19.72 -19.17 1.56
CA GLN A 238 19.31 -19.94 2.75
C GLN A 238 18.86 -19.06 3.93
N ARG A 239 19.56 -17.95 4.20
CA ARG A 239 19.20 -17.01 5.28
C ARG A 239 17.81 -16.40 5.06
N ILE A 240 17.51 -16.00 3.82
CA ILE A 240 16.21 -15.46 3.43
C ILE A 240 15.12 -16.54 3.49
N SER A 241 15.44 -17.75 3.03
CA SER A 241 14.54 -18.89 3.10
C SER A 241 14.12 -19.21 4.54
N ASN A 242 15.06 -19.16 5.49
CA ASN A 242 14.78 -19.36 6.91
C ASN A 242 13.88 -18.26 7.48
N TYR A 243 14.16 -16.99 7.16
CA TYR A 243 13.28 -15.86 7.51
C TYR A 243 11.86 -16.07 6.98
N MET A 244 11.72 -16.39 5.69
CA MET A 244 10.43 -16.61 5.05
C MET A 244 9.70 -17.83 5.62
N LYS A 245 10.41 -18.88 6.09
CA LYS A 245 9.80 -20.04 6.75
C LYS A 245 9.15 -19.65 8.07
N ASP A 246 9.82 -18.83 8.87
CA ASP A 246 9.28 -18.34 10.14
C ASP A 246 8.13 -17.34 9.93
N LEU A 247 8.24 -16.50 8.90
CA LEU A 247 7.16 -15.60 8.50
C LEU A 247 5.90 -16.37 8.09
N ASP A 248 6.02 -17.35 7.19
CA ASP A 248 4.88 -18.17 6.77
C ASP A 248 4.20 -18.84 7.98
N LYS A 249 5.00 -19.38 8.90
CA LYS A 249 4.48 -20.05 10.10
C LYS A 249 3.59 -19.12 10.92
N GLU A 250 4.07 -17.92 11.24
CA GLU A 250 3.31 -16.97 12.07
C GLU A 250 2.09 -16.39 11.34
N LEU A 251 2.21 -16.15 10.02
CA LEU A 251 1.07 -15.75 9.20
C LEU A 251 0.00 -16.85 9.19
N TRP A 252 0.38 -18.11 9.02
CA TRP A 252 -0.54 -19.24 9.06
C TRP A 252 -1.17 -19.42 10.44
N GLU A 253 -0.42 -19.27 11.54
CA GLU A 253 -0.97 -19.28 12.92
C GLU A 253 -2.05 -18.21 13.12
N LEU A 254 -1.92 -17.04 12.46
CA LEU A 254 -2.90 -15.95 12.45
C LEU A 254 -3.98 -16.08 11.35
N GLY A 255 -4.06 -17.22 10.66
CA GLY A 255 -5.09 -17.47 9.64
C GLY A 255 -4.91 -16.69 8.34
N ILE A 256 -3.72 -16.13 8.10
CA ILE A 256 -3.35 -15.43 6.87
C ILE A 256 -2.84 -16.48 5.88
N ALA A 257 -3.56 -16.68 4.78
CA ALA A 257 -3.23 -17.66 3.75
C ALA A 257 -2.06 -17.24 2.86
N ALA A 258 -0.88 -16.98 3.43
CA ALA A 258 0.36 -16.74 2.68
C ALA A 258 0.62 -17.90 1.71
N LYS A 259 0.70 -17.59 0.41
CA LYS A 259 0.65 -18.60 -0.66
C LYS A 259 1.87 -18.57 -1.56
N THR A 260 2.26 -17.37 -1.99
CA THR A 260 3.34 -17.17 -2.95
C THR A 260 4.43 -16.33 -2.33
N LYS A 261 5.68 -16.68 -2.60
CA LYS A 261 6.87 -15.89 -2.24
C LYS A 261 7.98 -16.15 -3.24
N HIS A 262 8.72 -15.11 -3.61
CA HIS A 262 9.86 -15.20 -4.51
C HIS A 262 10.79 -13.99 -4.36
N ASN A 263 11.95 -14.08 -5.01
CA ASN A 263 12.79 -12.93 -5.29
C ASN A 263 12.14 -12.05 -6.36
N GLU A 264 12.25 -10.74 -6.18
CA GLU A 264 11.82 -9.73 -7.14
C GLU A 264 12.95 -9.35 -8.11
N VAL A 265 12.76 -8.30 -8.92
CA VAL A 265 13.73 -7.88 -9.95
C VAL A 265 15.00 -7.27 -9.35
N ALA A 266 14.88 -6.37 -8.36
CA ALA A 266 16.06 -5.76 -7.75
C ALA A 266 16.74 -6.72 -6.76
N PRO A 267 18.08 -6.74 -6.64
CA PRO A 267 18.75 -7.51 -5.60
C PRO A 267 18.21 -7.17 -4.22
N ALA A 268 18.11 -8.17 -3.35
CA ALA A 268 17.55 -8.03 -2.00
C ALA A 268 16.05 -7.72 -1.93
N GLN A 269 15.36 -7.59 -3.07
CA GLN A 269 13.92 -7.43 -3.14
C GLN A 269 13.23 -8.78 -3.19
N HIS A 270 12.06 -8.86 -2.53
CA HIS A 270 11.24 -10.05 -2.43
C HIS A 270 9.75 -9.67 -2.48
N GLU A 271 8.91 -10.65 -2.77
CA GLU A 271 7.46 -10.53 -2.72
C GLU A 271 6.85 -11.61 -1.83
N LEU A 272 5.72 -11.29 -1.18
CA LEU A 272 4.81 -12.25 -0.57
C LEU A 272 3.36 -11.90 -0.93
N ALA A 273 2.59 -12.89 -1.39
CA ALA A 273 1.17 -12.73 -1.70
C ALA A 273 0.32 -13.78 -0.95
N PRO A 274 -0.69 -13.36 -0.17
CA PRO A 274 -1.69 -14.26 0.37
C PRO A 274 -2.83 -14.51 -0.63
N ILE A 275 -3.61 -15.57 -0.39
CA ILE A 275 -4.89 -15.76 -1.09
C ILE A 275 -5.83 -14.61 -0.71
N PHE A 276 -6.58 -14.11 -1.69
CA PHE A 276 -7.56 -13.05 -1.47
C PHE A 276 -8.63 -13.45 -0.45
N THR A 277 -9.19 -12.45 0.22
CA THR A 277 -10.33 -12.59 1.13
C THR A 277 -11.17 -11.31 1.07
N THR A 278 -12.20 -11.16 1.90
CA THR A 278 -13.00 -9.93 1.95
C THR A 278 -12.10 -8.71 2.20
N SER A 279 -12.41 -7.57 1.60
CA SER A 279 -11.58 -6.35 1.69
C SER A 279 -11.27 -5.96 3.14
N ASN A 280 -12.23 -6.16 4.05
CA ASN A 280 -12.04 -5.90 5.49
C ASN A 280 -10.95 -6.80 6.10
N ILE A 281 -11.09 -8.12 5.95
CA ILE A 281 -10.12 -9.09 6.48
C ILE A 281 -8.76 -8.94 5.79
N ALA A 282 -8.76 -8.72 4.47
CA ALA A 282 -7.53 -8.54 3.69
C ALA A 282 -6.73 -7.32 4.18
N THR A 283 -7.43 -6.25 4.59
CA THR A 283 -6.81 -5.04 5.14
C THR A 283 -6.13 -5.33 6.47
N ASP A 284 -6.82 -6.01 7.38
CA ASP A 284 -6.26 -6.39 8.68
C ASP A 284 -5.09 -7.37 8.52
N HIS A 285 -5.25 -8.37 7.66
CA HIS A 285 -4.20 -9.32 7.33
C HIS A 285 -2.96 -8.64 6.72
N ASN A 286 -3.14 -7.62 5.86
CA ASN A 286 -2.03 -6.89 5.28
C ASN A 286 -1.24 -6.11 6.35
N GLN A 287 -1.92 -5.48 7.31
CA GLN A 287 -1.24 -4.79 8.42
C GLN A 287 -0.42 -5.76 9.27
N LEU A 288 -1.02 -6.89 9.64
CA LEU A 288 -0.32 -7.95 10.38
C LEU A 288 0.87 -8.51 9.58
N THR A 289 0.71 -8.65 8.27
CA THR A 289 1.79 -9.10 7.38
C THR A 289 2.96 -8.13 7.40
N MET A 290 2.71 -6.83 7.22
CA MET A 290 3.76 -5.80 7.25
C MET A 290 4.48 -5.76 8.60
N GLU A 291 3.73 -5.81 9.70
CA GLU A 291 4.28 -5.82 11.05
C GLU A 291 5.17 -7.06 11.31
N LEU A 292 4.66 -8.26 10.99
CA LEU A 292 5.39 -9.50 11.17
C LEU A 292 6.63 -9.57 10.27
N MET A 293 6.57 -9.08 9.03
CA MET A 293 7.75 -8.99 8.17
C MET A 293 8.89 -8.23 8.86
N GLN A 294 8.60 -7.06 9.44
CA GLN A 294 9.61 -6.25 10.13
C GLN A 294 10.12 -6.93 11.40
N LYS A 295 9.21 -7.45 12.23
CA LYS A 295 9.55 -8.08 13.51
C LYS A 295 10.37 -9.36 13.33
N ILE A 296 9.97 -10.20 12.39
CA ILE A 296 10.63 -11.50 12.14
C ILE A 296 11.99 -11.28 11.49
N ALA A 297 12.15 -10.27 10.63
CA ALA A 297 13.44 -9.95 10.01
C ALA A 297 14.52 -9.70 11.07
N LEU A 298 14.17 -8.97 12.15
CA LEU A 298 15.10 -8.68 13.25
C LEU A 298 15.62 -9.94 13.94
N ARG A 299 14.81 -11.00 14.04
CA ARG A 299 15.21 -12.30 14.63
C ARG A 299 16.23 -13.04 13.76
N HIS A 300 16.27 -12.74 12.47
CA HIS A 300 17.21 -13.29 11.48
C HIS A 300 18.41 -12.36 11.21
N ASN A 301 18.63 -11.36 12.08
CA ASN A 301 19.61 -10.29 11.89
C ASN A 301 19.44 -9.53 10.57
N LEU A 302 18.21 -9.45 10.08
CA LEU A 302 17.83 -8.70 8.88
C LEU A 302 16.96 -7.50 9.30
N VAL A 303 16.79 -6.56 8.38
CA VAL A 303 15.81 -5.48 8.48
C VAL A 303 14.96 -5.49 7.22
N CYS A 304 13.64 -5.53 7.40
CA CYS A 304 12.66 -5.41 6.32
C CYS A 304 12.37 -3.94 6.05
N LEU A 305 12.61 -3.50 4.81
CA LEU A 305 12.29 -2.16 4.34
C LEU A 305 11.03 -2.22 3.48
N LEU A 306 10.00 -1.49 3.92
CA LEU A 306 8.70 -1.39 3.24
C LEU A 306 8.54 -0.06 2.48
N HIS A 307 9.55 0.81 2.49
CA HIS A 307 9.53 2.07 1.74
C HIS A 307 9.44 1.79 0.23
N GLU A 308 8.71 2.62 -0.53
CA GLU A 308 8.42 2.39 -1.95
C GLU A 308 9.66 2.47 -2.84
N LYS A 309 10.65 3.26 -2.41
CA LYS A 309 11.93 3.43 -3.10
C LYS A 309 13.11 3.47 -2.12
N PRO A 310 13.49 2.34 -1.48
CA PRO A 310 14.54 2.33 -0.48
C PRO A 310 15.89 2.69 -1.09
N PHE A 311 16.16 2.26 -2.32
CA PHE A 311 17.40 2.50 -3.07
C PHE A 311 17.09 3.18 -4.42
N ALA A 312 17.83 4.22 -4.76
CA ALA A 312 17.71 4.88 -6.07
C ALA A 312 18.36 4.04 -7.18
N GLY A 313 17.84 4.12 -8.41
CA GLY A 313 18.46 3.48 -9.58
C GLY A 313 18.24 1.96 -9.73
N VAL A 314 17.42 1.36 -8.87
CA VAL A 314 16.91 -0.04 -8.96
C VAL A 314 15.37 -0.05 -8.84
N ASN A 315 14.70 -1.18 -9.08
CA ASN A 315 13.24 -1.29 -8.93
C ASN A 315 12.78 -0.83 -7.53
N GLY A 316 11.58 -0.25 -7.48
CA GLY A 316 10.94 0.12 -6.22
C GLY A 316 10.02 -1.00 -5.74
N SER A 317 9.49 -0.86 -4.52
CA SER A 317 8.54 -1.80 -3.93
C SER A 317 7.09 -1.32 -4.07
N GLY A 318 6.27 -2.09 -4.76
CA GLY A 318 4.84 -1.89 -4.90
C GLY A 318 4.00 -2.68 -3.88
N LYS A 319 2.69 -2.41 -3.89
CA LYS A 319 1.70 -3.30 -3.31
C LYS A 319 0.54 -3.49 -4.26
N HIS A 320 0.54 -4.53 -5.10
CA HIS A 320 -0.53 -4.69 -6.08
C HIS A 320 -1.83 -5.09 -5.38
N ASN A 321 -2.89 -4.32 -5.63
CA ASN A 321 -4.19 -4.51 -5.02
C ASN A 321 -5.14 -5.21 -6.01
N ASN A 322 -5.21 -6.53 -5.93
CA ASN A 322 -6.10 -7.35 -6.74
C ASN A 322 -7.54 -7.29 -6.19
N TRP A 323 -8.36 -6.41 -6.74
CA TRP A 323 -9.72 -6.12 -6.28
C TRP A 323 -10.79 -6.80 -7.15
N SER A 324 -11.80 -7.38 -6.50
CA SER A 324 -13.00 -7.90 -7.13
C SER A 324 -14.23 -7.76 -6.22
N MET A 325 -15.38 -8.25 -6.68
CA MET A 325 -16.65 -8.25 -5.98
C MET A 325 -17.37 -9.57 -6.18
N SER A 326 -17.88 -10.14 -5.07
CA SER A 326 -18.51 -11.45 -5.07
C SER A 326 -19.78 -11.45 -4.25
N THR A 327 -20.78 -12.18 -4.73
CA THR A 327 -22.03 -12.44 -3.99
C THR A 327 -21.80 -13.45 -2.86
N ASN A 328 -22.73 -13.49 -1.90
CA ASN A 328 -22.67 -14.41 -0.77
C ASN A 328 -22.86 -15.89 -1.15
N ASP A 329 -23.34 -16.20 -2.36
CA ASP A 329 -23.40 -17.56 -2.92
C ASP A 329 -22.15 -17.91 -3.77
N GLY A 330 -21.16 -17.01 -3.86
CA GLY A 330 -19.85 -17.28 -4.46
C GLY A 330 -19.69 -16.85 -5.92
N GLN A 331 -20.68 -16.18 -6.52
CA GLN A 331 -20.54 -15.64 -7.87
C GLN A 331 -19.60 -14.42 -7.88
N ASN A 332 -18.52 -14.50 -8.66
CA ASN A 332 -17.67 -13.35 -8.96
C ASN A 332 -18.33 -12.49 -10.05
N LEU A 333 -18.60 -11.22 -9.75
CA LEU A 333 -19.30 -10.31 -10.68
C LEU A 333 -18.39 -9.74 -11.78
N LEU A 334 -17.08 -9.92 -11.64
CA LEU A 334 -16.07 -9.57 -12.64
C LEU A 334 -15.55 -10.79 -13.41
N GLU A 335 -16.18 -11.97 -13.25
CA GLU A 335 -15.86 -13.16 -14.05
C GLU A 335 -16.59 -13.10 -15.39
N PRO A 336 -15.87 -12.99 -16.53
CA PRO A 336 -16.49 -12.87 -17.84
C PRO A 336 -17.15 -14.17 -18.31
N GLY A 337 -16.65 -15.33 -17.86
CA GLY A 337 -17.08 -16.65 -18.32
C GLY A 337 -16.60 -16.98 -19.74
N SER A 338 -17.12 -18.07 -20.32
CA SER A 338 -16.69 -18.56 -21.64
C SER A 338 -17.18 -17.71 -22.83
N THR A 339 -18.31 -17.01 -22.67
CA THR A 339 -18.89 -16.12 -23.69
C THR A 339 -19.09 -14.70 -23.12
N PRO A 340 -18.01 -13.91 -22.96
CA PRO A 340 -18.07 -12.63 -22.26
C PRO A 340 -19.05 -11.61 -22.87
N HIS A 341 -19.26 -11.69 -24.19
CA HIS A 341 -20.17 -10.83 -24.95
C HIS A 341 -21.67 -11.17 -24.72
N GLU A 342 -21.98 -12.36 -24.21
CA GLU A 342 -23.33 -12.78 -23.85
C GLU A 342 -23.62 -12.55 -22.36
N ASN A 343 -22.57 -12.39 -21.55
CA ASN A 343 -22.67 -12.16 -20.11
C ASN A 343 -22.99 -10.68 -19.82
N VAL A 344 -24.25 -10.30 -20.03
CA VAL A 344 -24.72 -8.92 -19.89
C VAL A 344 -24.51 -8.39 -18.47
N GLN A 345 -24.71 -9.23 -17.43
CA GLN A 345 -24.45 -8.84 -16.04
C GLN A 345 -23.00 -8.41 -15.86
N PHE A 346 -22.04 -9.25 -16.29
CA PHE A 346 -20.62 -8.91 -16.25
C PHE A 346 -20.32 -7.60 -17.00
N LEU A 347 -20.87 -7.41 -18.20
CA LEU A 347 -20.65 -6.20 -18.99
C LEU A 347 -21.15 -4.93 -18.28
N VAL A 348 -22.28 -4.99 -17.57
CA VAL A 348 -22.77 -3.86 -16.76
C VAL A 348 -21.79 -3.53 -15.62
N PHE A 349 -21.30 -4.53 -14.90
CA PHE A 349 -20.31 -4.31 -13.84
C PHE A 349 -18.96 -3.81 -14.39
N LEU A 350 -18.49 -4.37 -15.51
CA LEU A 350 -17.28 -3.92 -16.20
C LEU A 350 -17.40 -2.44 -16.63
N CYS A 351 -18.51 -2.08 -17.28
CA CYS A 351 -18.79 -0.70 -17.67
C CYS A 351 -18.90 0.24 -16.47
N ALA A 352 -19.46 -0.23 -15.35
CA ALA A 352 -19.53 0.56 -14.11
C ALA A 352 -18.14 0.88 -13.57
N VAL A 353 -17.22 -0.10 -13.60
CA VAL A 353 -15.81 0.12 -13.21
C VAL A 353 -15.12 1.08 -14.17
N ILE A 354 -15.28 0.89 -15.50
CA ILE A 354 -14.68 1.77 -16.51
C ILE A 354 -15.10 3.23 -16.31
N LYS A 355 -16.41 3.46 -16.18
CA LYS A 355 -16.97 4.80 -15.93
C LYS A 355 -16.49 5.39 -14.60
N ALA A 356 -16.41 4.58 -13.55
CA ALA A 356 -15.96 5.06 -12.24
C ALA A 356 -14.49 5.52 -12.28
N ILE A 357 -13.60 4.73 -12.89
CA ILE A 357 -12.18 5.09 -13.00
C ILE A 357 -12.00 6.30 -13.93
N ASP A 358 -12.75 6.39 -15.03
CA ASP A 358 -12.68 7.55 -15.94
C ASP A 358 -13.20 8.86 -15.31
N GLU A 359 -14.33 8.81 -14.59
CA GLU A 359 -14.90 10.00 -13.94
C GLU A 359 -14.05 10.46 -12.75
N TYR A 360 -13.40 9.55 -12.02
CA TYR A 360 -12.73 9.82 -10.75
C TYR A 360 -11.22 9.47 -10.76
N GLN A 361 -10.56 9.68 -11.90
CA GLN A 361 -9.11 9.48 -12.07
C GLN A 361 -8.28 10.17 -10.98
N ASP A 362 -8.69 11.38 -10.58
CA ASP A 362 -8.04 12.16 -9.54
C ASP A 362 -8.12 11.50 -8.17
N LEU A 363 -9.29 11.00 -7.77
CA LEU A 363 -9.43 10.25 -6.52
C LEU A 363 -8.61 8.96 -6.51
N MET A 364 -8.54 8.25 -7.64
CA MET A 364 -7.72 7.05 -7.74
C MET A 364 -6.24 7.35 -7.56
N ARG A 365 -5.72 8.40 -8.23
CA ARG A 365 -4.33 8.85 -8.03
C ARG A 365 -4.07 9.36 -6.61
N LEU A 366 -5.06 10.02 -6.00
CA LEU A 366 -5.00 10.53 -4.62
C LEU A 366 -4.91 9.40 -3.59
N SER A 367 -5.63 8.30 -3.82
CA SER A 367 -5.69 7.16 -2.89
C SER A 367 -4.34 6.50 -2.60
N VAL A 368 -3.33 6.78 -3.43
CA VAL A 368 -1.96 6.25 -3.35
C VAL A 368 -0.90 7.37 -3.22
N ALA A 369 -1.32 8.59 -2.95
CA ALA A 369 -0.43 9.74 -2.83
C ALA A 369 0.36 9.69 -1.51
N SER A 370 1.70 9.70 -1.62
CA SER A 370 2.63 9.83 -0.50
C SER A 370 3.98 10.31 -1.01
N ALA A 371 4.76 10.96 -0.14
CA ALA A 371 6.12 11.38 -0.47
C ALA A 371 7.00 10.21 -0.95
N GLY A 372 6.90 9.05 -0.29
CA GLY A 372 7.65 7.85 -0.67
C GLY A 372 7.27 7.31 -2.06
N ASN A 373 5.97 7.27 -2.38
CA ASN A 373 5.47 6.72 -3.64
C ASN A 373 5.75 7.64 -4.85
N ASP A 374 5.91 8.96 -4.62
CA ASP A 374 6.36 9.90 -5.66
C ASP A 374 7.76 9.53 -6.20
N HIS A 375 8.61 8.87 -5.40
CA HIS A 375 9.91 8.37 -5.87
C HIS A 375 9.83 7.05 -6.65
N ARG A 376 8.67 6.39 -6.65
CA ARG A 376 8.46 5.08 -7.28
C ARG A 376 7.76 5.21 -8.63
N LEU A 377 6.63 5.93 -8.69
CA LEU A 377 5.76 5.98 -9.88
C LEU A 377 6.49 6.53 -11.12
N GLY A 378 6.21 5.91 -12.28
CA GLY A 378 6.70 6.36 -13.59
C GLY A 378 8.09 5.84 -14.00
N ALA A 379 8.67 4.89 -13.26
CA ALA A 379 9.96 4.29 -13.61
C ALA A 379 10.07 2.83 -13.13
N ASN A 380 10.92 2.03 -13.79
CA ASN A 380 11.32 0.68 -13.37
C ASN A 380 10.14 -0.21 -12.91
N GLU A 381 9.23 -0.53 -13.84
CA GLU A 381 8.02 -1.35 -13.64
C GLU A 381 6.90 -0.75 -12.76
N ALA A 382 7.13 0.40 -12.12
CA ALA A 382 6.04 1.14 -11.47
C ALA A 382 5.22 1.93 -12.51
N PRO A 383 3.88 1.91 -12.47
CA PRO A 383 3.05 2.65 -13.43
C PRO A 383 3.26 4.17 -13.33
N PRO A 384 3.05 4.93 -14.41
CA PRO A 384 3.09 6.39 -14.36
C PRO A 384 1.93 6.98 -13.54
N ALA A 385 1.99 8.28 -13.27
CA ALA A 385 0.95 9.00 -12.55
C ALA A 385 -0.36 9.19 -13.33
N ILE A 386 -0.38 8.82 -14.61
CA ILE A 386 -1.57 8.83 -15.48
C ILE A 386 -2.38 7.58 -15.18
N VAL A 387 -3.60 7.73 -14.67
CA VAL A 387 -4.51 6.61 -14.44
C VAL A 387 -5.09 6.15 -15.78
N SER A 388 -4.91 4.87 -16.12
CA SER A 388 -5.41 4.23 -17.33
C SER A 388 -5.78 2.78 -17.05
N MET A 389 -6.68 2.23 -17.87
CA MET A 389 -7.18 0.86 -17.72
C MET A 389 -6.68 -0.04 -18.84
N PHE A 390 -6.12 -1.20 -18.46
CA PHE A 390 -5.83 -2.29 -19.37
C PHE A 390 -6.96 -3.32 -19.33
N LEU A 391 -7.55 -3.65 -20.48
CA LEU A 391 -8.56 -4.72 -20.60
C LEU A 391 -8.07 -5.91 -21.44
N GLY A 392 -7.02 -5.68 -22.23
CA GLY A 392 -6.54 -6.62 -23.23
C GLY A 392 -7.44 -6.74 -24.45
N ASP A 393 -6.90 -7.34 -25.51
CA ASP A 393 -7.47 -7.26 -26.87
C ASP A 393 -8.89 -7.82 -26.98
N GLN A 394 -9.18 -8.94 -26.32
CA GLN A 394 -10.49 -9.59 -26.41
C GLN A 394 -11.61 -8.71 -25.86
N LEU A 395 -11.45 -8.19 -24.64
CA LEU A 395 -12.48 -7.35 -24.03
C LEU A 395 -12.57 -6.00 -24.74
N THR A 396 -11.45 -5.41 -25.14
CA THR A 396 -11.46 -4.17 -25.92
C THR A 396 -12.20 -4.32 -27.24
N ASP A 397 -12.02 -5.44 -27.97
CA ASP A 397 -12.76 -5.74 -29.20
C ASP A 397 -14.26 -5.94 -28.93
N ILE A 398 -14.62 -6.65 -27.85
CA ILE A 398 -16.03 -6.81 -27.46
C ILE A 398 -16.69 -5.45 -27.19
N LEU A 399 -16.03 -4.56 -26.44
CA LEU A 399 -16.56 -3.22 -26.17
C LEU A 399 -16.69 -2.39 -27.45
N ALA A 400 -15.71 -2.46 -28.35
CA ALA A 400 -15.78 -1.77 -29.65
C ALA A 400 -16.90 -2.29 -30.55
N GLN A 401 -17.23 -3.58 -30.49
CA GLN A 401 -18.37 -4.14 -31.22
C GLN A 401 -19.71 -3.72 -30.61
N LEU A 402 -19.81 -3.66 -29.26
CA LEU A 402 -21.00 -3.20 -28.54
C LEU A 402 -21.31 -1.71 -28.79
N GLU A 403 -20.28 -0.90 -29.04
CA GLU A 403 -20.44 0.49 -29.48
C GLU A 403 -21.17 0.59 -30.84
N ASN A 404 -20.92 -0.37 -31.74
CA ASN A 404 -21.40 -0.40 -33.12
C ASN A 404 -22.61 -1.33 -33.35
N GLY A 405 -23.17 -1.92 -32.30
CA GLY A 405 -24.32 -2.83 -32.37
C GLY A 405 -24.11 -4.11 -31.57
N LYS A 406 -24.51 -5.27 -32.12
CA LYS A 406 -24.35 -6.56 -31.43
C LYS A 406 -22.95 -7.13 -31.61
N ALA A 407 -22.27 -7.42 -30.51
CA ALA A 407 -21.01 -8.17 -30.53
C ALA A 407 -21.25 -9.62 -30.97
N LYS A 408 -20.46 -10.09 -31.94
CA LYS A 408 -20.55 -11.46 -32.47
C LYS A 408 -19.54 -12.42 -31.83
N GLY A 409 -18.68 -11.90 -30.95
CA GLY A 409 -17.57 -12.64 -30.38
C GLY A 409 -16.52 -13.00 -31.43
N LYS A 410 -15.25 -13.03 -31.03
CA LYS A 410 -14.16 -13.57 -31.85
C LYS A 410 -13.52 -14.71 -31.09
N ALA A 411 -13.21 -15.81 -31.77
CA ALA A 411 -12.52 -16.95 -31.15
C ALA A 411 -11.05 -16.58 -30.93
N TYR A 412 -10.62 -16.49 -29.67
CA TYR A 412 -9.22 -16.26 -29.27
C TYR A 412 -8.50 -17.55 -28.85
N ASN A 413 -9.07 -18.71 -29.16
CA ASN A 413 -8.49 -20.01 -28.79
C ASN A 413 -7.36 -20.37 -29.75
N SER A 414 -6.12 -20.23 -29.30
CA SER A 414 -4.94 -20.78 -29.97
C SER A 414 -4.18 -21.68 -29.00
N ILE A 415 -3.60 -22.75 -29.52
CA ILE A 415 -2.78 -23.68 -28.75
C ILE A 415 -1.33 -23.43 -29.16
N LEU A 416 -0.46 -23.18 -28.18
CA LEU A 416 0.97 -23.06 -28.39
C LEU A 416 1.58 -24.47 -28.42
N GLU A 417 2.24 -24.78 -29.53
CA GLU A 417 3.05 -25.99 -29.67
C GLU A 417 4.51 -25.63 -29.41
N THR A 418 5.09 -26.21 -28.35
CA THR A 418 6.48 -25.97 -27.94
C THR A 418 7.50 -26.70 -28.84
N GLY A 419 7.03 -27.53 -29.77
CA GLY A 419 7.88 -28.35 -30.65
C GLY A 419 8.53 -29.57 -29.97
N VAL A 420 8.27 -29.79 -28.67
CA VAL A 420 8.82 -30.91 -27.90
C VAL A 420 7.69 -31.86 -27.50
N ALA A 421 7.71 -33.09 -28.02
CA ALA A 421 6.62 -34.06 -27.86
C ALA A 421 6.35 -34.47 -26.40
N SER A 422 7.33 -34.35 -25.51
CA SER A 422 7.17 -34.66 -24.08
C SER A 422 6.51 -33.54 -23.28
N LEU A 423 6.33 -32.34 -23.86
CA LEU A 423 5.71 -31.21 -23.19
C LEU A 423 4.22 -31.12 -23.52
N PRO A 424 3.39 -30.68 -22.57
CA PRO A 424 1.98 -30.47 -22.83
C PRO A 424 1.79 -29.35 -23.84
N LYS A 425 0.76 -29.49 -24.69
CA LYS A 425 0.27 -28.37 -25.49
C LYS A 425 -0.30 -27.31 -24.55
N LEU A 426 0.13 -26.06 -24.71
CA LEU A 426 -0.25 -24.99 -23.80
C LEU A 426 -1.40 -24.18 -24.44
N PRO A 427 -2.57 -24.07 -23.80
CA PRO A 427 -3.58 -23.13 -24.26
C PRO A 427 -3.01 -21.72 -24.15
N LYS A 428 -3.10 -20.93 -25.22
CA LYS A 428 -2.73 -19.52 -25.19
C LYS A 428 -3.84 -18.74 -24.50
N ASP A 429 -3.48 -17.95 -23.50
CA ASP A 429 -4.42 -17.00 -22.90
C ASP A 429 -4.88 -15.97 -23.96
N THR A 430 -6.11 -15.47 -23.79
CA THR A 430 -6.75 -14.60 -24.78
C THR A 430 -6.14 -13.21 -24.87
N THR A 431 -5.40 -12.79 -23.83
CA THR A 431 -4.71 -11.51 -23.75
C THR A 431 -3.34 -11.69 -23.09
N ASP A 432 -2.36 -10.91 -23.52
CA ASP A 432 -1.07 -10.80 -22.83
C ASP A 432 -1.20 -9.86 -21.61
N ARG A 433 -0.33 -9.99 -20.62
CA ARG A 433 -0.37 -9.13 -19.41
C ARG A 433 0.41 -7.85 -19.65
N ASN A 434 -0.23 -6.70 -19.40
CA ASN A 434 0.47 -5.40 -19.45
C ASN A 434 0.93 -4.99 -18.05
N ARG A 435 2.23 -5.12 -17.77
CA ARG A 435 2.85 -4.75 -16.47
C ARG A 435 2.86 -3.25 -16.19
N THR A 436 2.87 -2.41 -17.24
CA THR A 436 3.02 -0.95 -17.12
C THR A 436 1.71 -0.23 -16.77
N SER A 437 0.57 -0.92 -16.90
CA SER A 437 -0.75 -0.33 -16.67
C SER A 437 -1.02 -0.11 -15.17
N PRO A 438 -1.53 1.07 -14.78
CA PRO A 438 -1.96 1.37 -13.42
C PRO A 438 -3.07 0.46 -12.91
N PHE A 439 -4.08 0.15 -13.74
CA PHE A 439 -5.28 -0.60 -13.36
C PHE A 439 -5.61 -1.63 -14.45
N ALA A 440 -5.25 -2.89 -14.22
CA ALA A 440 -5.32 -3.93 -15.25
C ALA A 440 -6.34 -5.01 -14.93
N PHE A 441 -7.20 -5.33 -15.90
CA PHE A 441 -8.06 -6.49 -15.81
C PHE A 441 -7.24 -7.76 -16.01
N THR A 442 -7.22 -8.65 -15.01
CA THR A 442 -6.41 -9.87 -15.01
C THR A 442 -7.27 -11.13 -15.01
N GLY A 443 -8.29 -11.13 -15.87
CA GLY A 443 -9.17 -12.26 -16.17
C GLY A 443 -10.48 -12.23 -15.40
N ASN A 444 -10.46 -12.00 -14.09
CA ASN A 444 -11.67 -12.00 -13.26
C ASN A 444 -11.64 -11.01 -12.07
N LYS A 445 -10.72 -10.05 -12.15
CA LYS A 445 -10.45 -9.03 -11.13
C LYS A 445 -9.65 -7.91 -11.76
N PHE A 446 -9.58 -6.77 -11.09
CA PHE A 446 -8.68 -5.68 -11.45
C PHE A 446 -7.48 -5.64 -10.51
N GLU A 447 -6.29 -5.54 -11.08
CA GLU A 447 -5.04 -5.36 -10.36
C GLU A 447 -4.65 -3.87 -10.40
N PHE A 448 -4.68 -3.22 -9.24
CA PHE A 448 -4.26 -1.84 -9.09
C PHE A 448 -2.81 -1.75 -8.59
N ARG A 449 -1.90 -1.25 -9.45
CA ARG A 449 -0.44 -1.33 -9.24
C ARG A 449 0.20 -0.05 -8.69
N MET A 450 -0.57 1.03 -8.59
CA MET A 450 -0.04 2.32 -8.14
C MET A 450 0.19 2.40 -6.62
N LEU A 451 -0.37 1.49 -5.84
CA LEU A 451 -0.26 1.51 -4.39
C LEU A 451 1.18 1.22 -3.94
N GLY A 452 1.67 2.04 -3.00
CA GLY A 452 3.00 1.89 -2.41
C GLY A 452 3.10 0.73 -1.41
N SER A 453 4.30 0.14 -1.29
CA SER A 453 4.57 -0.98 -0.39
C SER A 453 4.35 -0.67 1.10
N SER A 454 4.42 0.58 1.54
CA SER A 454 4.16 0.97 2.94
C SER A 454 2.69 1.30 3.23
N ALA A 455 1.90 1.57 2.18
CA ALA A 455 0.56 2.13 2.32
C ALA A 455 -0.50 1.07 2.70
N SER A 456 -1.42 1.41 3.61
CA SER A 456 -2.59 0.57 3.89
C SER A 456 -3.48 0.41 2.66
N ILE A 457 -3.89 -0.83 2.38
CA ILE A 457 -4.81 -1.13 1.27
C ILE A 457 -6.22 -0.56 1.49
N ALA A 458 -6.58 -0.15 2.72
CA ALA A 458 -7.88 0.44 2.98
C ALA A 458 -8.13 1.69 2.13
N GLY A 459 -7.08 2.51 1.93
CA GLY A 459 -7.12 3.75 1.16
C GLY A 459 -7.72 3.60 -0.24
N PRO A 460 -7.04 2.87 -1.15
CA PRO A 460 -7.56 2.66 -2.51
C PRO A 460 -8.89 1.89 -2.52
N ASN A 461 -9.10 0.94 -1.60
CA ASN A 461 -10.32 0.14 -1.63
C ASN A 461 -11.56 0.94 -1.22
N PHE A 462 -11.49 1.84 -0.22
CA PHE A 462 -12.67 2.65 0.10
C PHE A 462 -12.99 3.64 -1.03
N VAL A 463 -11.98 4.17 -1.71
CA VAL A 463 -12.18 5.02 -2.90
C VAL A 463 -12.85 4.23 -4.00
N LEU A 464 -12.25 3.10 -4.42
CA LEU A 464 -12.77 2.20 -5.46
C LEU A 464 -14.22 1.79 -5.19
N ASN A 465 -14.49 1.29 -3.99
CA ASN A 465 -15.83 0.87 -3.61
C ASN A 465 -16.85 2.01 -3.73
N THR A 466 -16.48 3.22 -3.29
CA THR A 466 -17.38 4.39 -3.30
C THR A 466 -17.67 4.88 -4.72
N ILE A 467 -16.64 5.03 -5.56
CA ILE A 467 -16.82 5.52 -6.94
C ILE A 467 -17.59 4.51 -7.79
N VAL A 468 -17.38 3.21 -7.57
CA VAL A 468 -18.14 2.15 -8.24
C VAL A 468 -19.58 2.10 -7.72
N ALA A 469 -19.80 2.29 -6.41
CA ALA A 469 -21.15 2.41 -5.85
C ALA A 469 -21.93 3.59 -6.47
N GLU A 470 -21.28 4.73 -6.71
CA GLU A 470 -21.90 5.87 -7.38
C GLU A 470 -22.37 5.54 -8.79
N VAL A 471 -21.53 4.87 -9.58
CA VAL A 471 -21.91 4.49 -10.95
C VAL A 471 -22.99 3.41 -10.95
N LEU A 472 -22.88 2.40 -10.08
CA LEU A 472 -23.90 1.36 -9.94
C LEU A 472 -25.25 1.96 -9.50
N GLN A 473 -25.24 2.98 -8.65
CA GLN A 473 -26.46 3.70 -8.30
C GLN A 473 -27.08 4.36 -9.53
N LYS A 474 -26.29 5.14 -10.30
CA LYS A 474 -26.77 5.79 -11.53
C LYS A 474 -27.36 4.75 -12.51
N PHE A 475 -26.66 3.64 -12.69
CA PHE A 475 -27.12 2.54 -13.56
C PHE A 475 -28.43 1.93 -13.05
N ALA A 476 -28.54 1.66 -11.75
CA ALA A 476 -29.75 1.11 -11.15
C ALA A 476 -30.93 2.09 -11.30
N ASP A 477 -30.72 3.37 -11.00
CA ASP A 477 -31.73 4.42 -11.13
C ASP A 477 -32.25 4.52 -12.58
N THR A 478 -31.36 4.42 -13.58
CA THR A 478 -31.73 4.43 -15.00
C THR A 478 -32.50 3.17 -15.41
N LEU A 479 -32.02 1.98 -15.04
CA LEU A 479 -32.57 0.70 -15.50
C LEU A 479 -33.89 0.34 -14.79
N GLU A 480 -34.03 0.65 -13.49
CA GLU A 480 -35.25 0.41 -12.73
C GLU A 480 -36.45 1.22 -13.27
N ALA A 481 -36.20 2.32 -13.98
CA ALA A 481 -37.23 3.16 -14.59
C ALA A 481 -37.75 2.64 -15.95
N GLN A 482 -37.17 1.57 -16.50
CA GLN A 482 -37.46 1.11 -17.86
C GLN A 482 -38.37 -0.12 -17.86
N ASN A 483 -39.29 -0.17 -18.84
CA ASN A 483 -40.15 -1.34 -19.05
C ASN A 483 -39.44 -2.44 -19.87
N ASP A 484 -38.59 -2.04 -20.82
CA ASP A 484 -37.74 -2.96 -21.60
C ASP A 484 -36.31 -2.92 -21.06
N LEU A 485 -36.03 -3.79 -20.10
CA LEU A 485 -34.72 -3.89 -19.48
C LEU A 485 -33.64 -4.32 -20.48
N SER A 486 -33.96 -5.16 -21.47
CA SER A 486 -32.95 -5.69 -22.40
C SER A 486 -32.44 -4.58 -23.33
N SER A 487 -33.34 -3.75 -23.86
CA SER A 487 -32.93 -2.59 -24.67
C SER A 487 -32.20 -1.58 -23.82
N ALA A 488 -32.74 -1.23 -22.65
CA ALA A 488 -32.14 -0.25 -21.76
C ALA A 488 -30.71 -0.60 -21.32
N VAL A 489 -30.44 -1.87 -21.02
CA VAL A 489 -29.09 -2.33 -20.68
C VAL A 489 -28.14 -2.22 -21.88
N THR A 490 -28.61 -2.56 -23.09
CA THR A 490 -27.80 -2.45 -24.30
C THR A 490 -27.42 -0.99 -24.58
N ASP A 491 -28.39 -0.09 -24.46
CA ASP A 491 -28.19 1.35 -24.66
C ASP A 491 -27.24 1.93 -23.61
N LEU A 492 -27.44 1.58 -22.33
CA LEU A 492 -26.58 1.98 -21.22
C LEU A 492 -25.12 1.55 -21.43
N ILE A 493 -24.89 0.31 -21.83
CA ILE A 493 -23.55 -0.22 -22.13
C ILE A 493 -22.93 0.55 -23.30
N SER A 494 -23.67 0.72 -24.40
CA SER A 494 -23.18 1.39 -25.60
C SER A 494 -22.81 2.85 -25.32
N GLU A 495 -23.67 3.59 -24.62
CA GLU A 495 -23.44 4.98 -24.22
C GLU A 495 -22.23 5.09 -23.27
N THR A 496 -22.17 4.23 -22.25
CA THR A 496 -21.04 4.22 -21.30
C THR A 496 -19.70 3.99 -22.01
N ILE A 497 -19.64 3.04 -22.95
CA ILE A 497 -18.41 2.78 -23.71
C ILE A 497 -18.03 4.00 -24.55
N LYS A 498 -18.99 4.62 -25.25
CA LYS A 498 -18.75 5.80 -26.09
C LYS A 498 -18.15 6.95 -25.27
N GLU A 499 -18.70 7.21 -24.09
CA GLU A 499 -18.29 8.33 -23.23
C GLU A 499 -16.98 8.07 -22.49
N HIS A 500 -16.74 6.84 -22.04
CA HIS A 500 -15.67 6.54 -21.08
C HIS A 500 -14.52 5.69 -21.64
N LYS A 501 -14.56 5.26 -22.92
CA LYS A 501 -13.47 4.47 -23.53
C LYS A 501 -12.10 5.17 -23.55
N ARG A 502 -12.05 6.50 -23.35
CA ARG A 502 -10.80 7.27 -23.32
C ARG A 502 -9.81 6.79 -22.26
N ILE A 503 -10.30 6.22 -21.15
CA ILE A 503 -9.48 5.67 -20.05
C ILE A 503 -8.78 4.36 -20.44
N ILE A 504 -9.26 3.67 -21.47
CA ILE A 504 -8.76 2.36 -21.88
C ILE A 504 -7.50 2.55 -22.73
N PHE A 505 -6.41 1.94 -22.28
CA PHE A 505 -5.13 1.93 -23.00
C PHE A 505 -4.40 0.61 -22.80
N ASN A 506 -4.21 -0.12 -23.91
CA ASN A 506 -3.55 -1.43 -23.90
C ASN A 506 -2.04 -1.38 -24.23
N GLY A 507 -1.49 -0.18 -24.50
CA GLY A 507 -0.10 0.02 -24.93
C GLY A 507 0.90 0.20 -23.79
N ASN A 508 2.12 0.63 -24.14
CA ASN A 508 3.18 0.90 -23.18
C ASN A 508 2.96 2.25 -22.49
N ASN A 509 2.77 2.24 -21.17
CA ASN A 509 2.46 3.46 -20.41
C ASN A 509 3.69 4.34 -20.11
N TYR A 510 4.90 3.93 -20.49
CA TYR A 510 6.13 4.71 -20.24
C TYR A 510 6.54 5.64 -21.36
N THR A 511 5.89 5.57 -22.52
CA THR A 511 6.38 6.30 -23.68
C THR A 511 5.91 7.76 -23.67
N ASP A 512 6.72 8.66 -24.21
CA ASP A 512 6.34 10.07 -24.33
C ASP A 512 5.12 10.25 -25.25
N GLU A 513 4.93 9.34 -26.22
CA GLU A 513 3.72 9.29 -27.05
C GLU A 513 2.47 9.04 -26.21
N TRP A 514 2.52 8.15 -25.22
CA TRP A 514 1.38 7.93 -24.33
C TRP A 514 1.08 9.17 -23.48
N VAL A 515 2.11 9.88 -23.01
CA VAL A 515 1.90 11.13 -22.25
C VAL A 515 1.15 12.17 -23.08
N ALA A 516 1.58 12.38 -24.33
CA ALA A 516 0.91 13.31 -25.24
C ALA A 516 -0.51 12.85 -25.63
N GLU A 517 -0.67 11.54 -25.87
CA GLU A 517 -1.97 10.96 -26.20
C GLU A 517 -2.95 11.07 -25.03
N ALA A 518 -2.53 10.72 -23.81
CA ALA A 518 -3.33 10.82 -22.59
C ALA A 518 -3.82 12.25 -22.36
N GLU A 519 -2.94 13.25 -22.55
CA GLU A 519 -3.32 14.66 -22.47
C GLU A 519 -4.37 15.02 -23.54
N SER A 520 -4.20 14.59 -24.79
CA SER A 520 -5.19 14.83 -25.86
C SER A 520 -6.56 14.18 -25.59
N ARG A 521 -6.57 13.06 -24.86
CA ARG A 521 -7.77 12.35 -24.41
C ARG A 521 -8.43 13.00 -23.18
N GLY A 522 -7.76 13.97 -22.54
CA GLY A 522 -8.21 14.62 -21.31
C GLY A 522 -7.97 13.80 -20.04
N LEU A 523 -7.03 12.85 -20.07
CA LEU A 523 -6.62 12.10 -18.88
C LEU A 523 -5.70 12.94 -18.00
N LEU A 524 -5.84 12.78 -16.69
CA LEU A 524 -5.07 13.57 -15.73
C LEU A 524 -3.65 13.01 -15.54
N ASN A 525 -2.66 13.92 -15.49
CA ASN A 525 -1.27 13.60 -15.17
C ASN A 525 -0.82 14.37 -13.92
N LEU A 526 -1.27 13.93 -12.75
CA LEU A 526 -0.93 14.53 -11.45
C LEU A 526 0.37 13.92 -10.93
N LYS A 527 1.51 14.53 -11.28
CA LYS A 527 2.83 13.91 -11.13
C LYS A 527 3.24 13.79 -9.67
N SER A 528 2.99 14.83 -8.88
CA SER A 528 3.37 14.87 -7.48
C SER A 528 2.18 14.67 -6.53
N THR A 529 2.47 14.20 -5.32
CA THR A 529 1.50 14.12 -4.23
C THR A 529 0.89 15.49 -3.92
N VAL A 530 1.69 16.56 -3.93
CA VAL A 530 1.22 17.93 -3.65
C VAL A 530 0.26 18.45 -4.72
N GLU A 531 0.44 18.09 -6.00
CA GLU A 531 -0.52 18.42 -7.06
C GLU A 531 -1.83 17.64 -6.92
N CYS A 532 -1.76 16.43 -6.36
CA CYS A 532 -2.90 15.54 -6.26
C CYS A 532 -3.81 15.85 -5.07
N ILE A 533 -3.25 16.21 -3.90
CA ILE A 533 -4.01 16.43 -2.66
C ILE A 533 -5.17 17.45 -2.80
N PRO A 534 -5.03 18.60 -3.49
CA PRO A 534 -6.13 19.55 -3.73
C PRO A 534 -7.33 18.97 -4.46
N THR A 535 -7.17 17.84 -5.16
CA THR A 535 -8.30 17.20 -5.82
C THR A 535 -9.31 16.61 -4.84
N PHE A 536 -8.91 16.32 -3.59
CA PHE A 536 -9.80 15.72 -2.59
C PHE A 536 -11.01 16.61 -2.27
N ILE A 537 -10.77 17.92 -2.17
CA ILE A 537 -11.75 18.93 -1.77
C ILE A 537 -12.54 19.52 -2.95
N LYS A 538 -12.40 18.98 -4.16
CA LYS A 538 -13.25 19.39 -5.30
C LYS A 538 -14.69 18.97 -5.05
N ASP A 539 -15.66 19.83 -5.39
CA ASP A 539 -17.10 19.58 -5.18
C ASP A 539 -17.56 18.20 -5.65
N LYS A 540 -17.15 17.77 -6.85
CA LYS A 540 -17.46 16.44 -7.41
C LYS A 540 -16.99 15.29 -6.51
N ASN A 541 -15.79 15.43 -5.95
CA ASN A 541 -15.13 14.41 -5.15
C ASN A 541 -15.65 14.38 -3.72
N VAL A 542 -15.95 15.55 -3.16
CA VAL A 542 -16.62 15.67 -1.87
C VAL A 542 -18.03 15.07 -1.94
N ALA A 543 -18.79 15.43 -2.97
CA ALA A 543 -20.16 14.99 -3.16
C ALA A 543 -20.30 13.47 -3.20
N VAL A 544 -19.38 12.75 -3.85
CA VAL A 544 -19.48 11.28 -3.97
C VAL A 544 -19.33 10.59 -2.60
N PHE A 545 -18.39 11.02 -1.76
CA PHE A 545 -18.22 10.42 -0.43
C PHE A 545 -19.38 10.77 0.52
N VAL A 546 -19.83 12.03 0.49
CA VAL A 546 -20.93 12.50 1.35
C VAL A 546 -22.25 11.83 0.97
N LYS A 547 -22.55 11.73 -0.32
CA LYS A 547 -23.77 11.08 -0.84
C LYS A 547 -23.89 9.62 -0.40
N HIS A 548 -22.78 8.88 -0.44
CA HIS A 548 -22.75 7.47 -0.02
C HIS A 548 -22.54 7.28 1.48
N GLY A 549 -22.42 8.37 2.26
CA GLY A 549 -22.21 8.31 3.70
C GLY A 549 -20.88 7.68 4.10
N VAL A 550 -19.88 7.72 3.21
CA VAL A 550 -18.55 7.12 3.45
C VAL A 550 -17.67 8.07 4.26
N LEU A 551 -17.63 9.34 3.84
CA LEU A 551 -16.97 10.44 4.57
C LEU A 551 -17.88 11.67 4.63
N SER A 552 -17.77 12.44 5.70
CA SER A 552 -18.36 13.79 5.82
C SER A 552 -17.44 14.87 5.21
N ASN A 553 -17.95 16.09 5.04
CA ASN A 553 -17.13 17.25 4.61
C ASN A 553 -15.95 17.48 5.57
N SER A 554 -16.20 17.47 6.88
CA SER A 554 -15.18 17.69 7.90
C SER A 554 -14.13 16.59 7.91
N GLU A 555 -14.53 15.33 7.69
CA GLU A 555 -13.60 14.19 7.57
C GLU A 555 -12.71 14.31 6.32
N ILE A 556 -13.22 14.87 5.21
CA ILE A 556 -12.43 15.09 3.99
C ILE A 556 -11.41 16.22 4.19
N GLU A 557 -11.84 17.36 4.73
CA GLU A 557 -10.96 18.50 5.04
C GLU A 557 -9.83 18.09 5.99
N SER A 558 -10.15 17.33 7.03
CA SER A 558 -9.17 16.76 7.96
C SER A 558 -8.13 15.90 7.25
N ARG A 559 -8.56 14.99 6.38
CA ARG A 559 -7.66 14.11 5.63
C ARG A 559 -6.79 14.90 4.65
N TYR A 560 -7.36 15.92 4.02
CA TYR A 560 -6.62 16.84 3.15
C TYR A 560 -5.46 17.52 3.90
N GLU A 561 -5.73 18.09 5.08
CA GLU A 561 -4.70 18.73 5.91
C GLU A 561 -3.65 17.72 6.39
N ILE A 562 -4.07 16.54 6.89
CA ILE A 562 -3.17 15.49 7.36
C ILE A 562 -2.22 15.04 6.24
N LEU A 563 -2.71 14.89 5.01
CA LEU A 563 -1.88 14.47 3.87
C LEU A 563 -0.81 15.51 3.54
N LEU A 564 -1.15 16.81 3.56
CA LEU A 564 -0.20 17.90 3.32
C LEU A 564 0.84 17.98 4.43
N GLU A 565 0.41 17.95 5.68
CA GLU A 565 1.33 17.97 6.84
C GLU A 565 2.28 16.78 6.82
N ASN A 566 1.78 15.57 6.54
CA ASN A 566 2.60 14.37 6.47
C ASN A 566 3.66 14.47 5.37
N TYR A 567 3.30 15.02 4.20
CA TYR A 567 4.24 15.28 3.12
C TYR A 567 5.36 16.23 3.57
N VAL A 568 5.00 17.38 4.14
CA VAL A 568 5.95 18.38 4.65
C VAL A 568 6.88 17.77 5.70
N LYS A 569 6.32 17.08 6.71
CA LYS A 569 7.09 16.43 7.78
C LYS A 569 8.07 15.40 7.23
N THR A 570 7.64 14.57 6.29
CA THR A 570 8.49 13.53 5.68
C THR A 570 9.67 14.16 4.95
N ILE A 571 9.43 15.09 4.02
CA ILE A 571 10.51 15.74 3.25
C ILE A 571 11.44 16.53 4.18
N ASN A 572 10.89 17.18 5.22
CA ASN A 572 11.71 17.90 6.19
C ASN A 572 12.66 16.97 6.98
N ILE A 573 12.17 15.82 7.45
CA ILE A 573 13.00 14.82 8.15
C ILE A 573 14.11 14.30 7.22
N GLU A 574 13.79 14.03 5.95
CA GLU A 574 14.78 13.65 4.95
C GLU A 574 15.84 14.75 4.75
N ALA A 575 15.42 15.98 4.50
CA ALA A 575 16.32 17.10 4.25
C ALA A 575 17.25 17.40 5.45
N LEU A 576 16.73 17.36 6.68
CA LEU A 576 17.51 17.52 7.91
C LEU A 576 18.51 16.38 8.11
N THR A 577 18.10 15.14 7.82
CA THR A 577 18.98 13.97 7.87
C THR A 577 20.11 14.08 6.84
N MET A 578 19.80 14.52 5.61
CA MET A 578 20.80 14.79 4.58
C MET A 578 21.83 15.82 5.03
N ILE A 579 21.41 16.95 5.60
CA ILE A 579 22.32 17.99 6.09
C ILE A 579 23.21 17.42 7.21
N SER A 580 22.62 16.68 8.15
CA SER A 580 23.35 16.11 9.28
C SER A 580 24.45 15.15 8.80
N MET A 581 24.10 14.17 7.96
CA MET A 581 25.05 13.20 7.40
C MET A 581 26.09 13.89 6.51
N ALA A 582 25.67 14.80 5.63
CA ALA A 582 26.56 15.53 4.74
C ALA A 582 27.63 16.33 5.52
N LYS A 583 27.20 17.05 6.57
CA LYS A 583 28.09 17.93 7.36
C LYS A 583 28.97 17.16 8.34
N THR A 584 28.45 16.11 8.98
CA THR A 584 29.13 15.45 10.10
C THR A 584 29.88 14.18 9.71
N GLU A 585 29.58 13.61 8.54
CA GLU A 585 30.15 12.32 8.11
C GLU A 585 30.86 12.44 6.75
N LEU A 586 30.16 12.81 5.68
CA LEU A 586 30.72 12.86 4.33
C LEU A 586 31.76 13.97 4.14
N LEU A 587 31.45 15.20 4.57
CA LEU A 587 32.35 16.34 4.39
C LEU A 587 33.68 16.14 5.16
N PRO A 588 33.70 15.70 6.43
CA PRO A 588 34.95 15.35 7.12
C PRO A 588 35.74 14.23 6.44
N ALA A 589 35.08 13.18 5.94
CA ALA A 589 35.74 12.10 5.20
C ALA A 589 36.43 12.64 3.94
N ALA A 590 35.73 13.48 3.17
CA ALA A 590 36.24 14.10 1.97
C ALA A 590 37.40 15.07 2.25
N PHE A 591 37.34 15.85 3.33
CA PHE A 591 38.47 16.69 3.78
C PHE A 591 39.68 15.88 4.19
N LYS A 592 39.48 14.78 4.92
CA LYS A 592 40.57 13.88 5.30
C LYS A 592 41.25 13.28 4.07
N PHE A 593 40.48 12.85 3.06
CA PHE A 593 41.04 12.34 1.82
C PHE A 593 41.79 13.42 1.03
N SER A 594 41.22 14.63 0.92
CA SER A 594 41.87 15.78 0.27
C SER A 594 43.21 16.14 0.93
N LYS A 595 43.27 16.11 2.27
CA LYS A 595 44.51 16.28 3.01
C LYS A 595 45.52 15.18 2.68
N ASN A 596 45.11 13.91 2.74
CA ASN A 596 46.00 12.78 2.43
C ASN A 596 46.61 12.87 1.02
N LEU A 597 45.80 13.25 0.02
CA LEU A 597 46.28 13.48 -1.35
C LEU A 597 47.29 14.63 -1.41
N SER A 598 46.99 15.74 -0.75
CA SER A 598 47.86 16.92 -0.71
C SER A 598 49.20 16.60 -0.03
N ASP A 599 49.17 15.93 1.12
CA ASP A 599 50.35 15.50 1.87
C ASP A 599 51.20 14.53 1.05
N THR A 600 50.56 13.62 0.31
CA THR A 600 51.24 12.69 -0.61
C THR A 600 51.96 13.44 -1.73
N ILE A 601 51.27 14.35 -2.42
CA ILE A 601 51.86 15.16 -3.50
C ILE A 601 53.07 15.96 -2.99
N ASN A 602 52.92 16.61 -1.83
CA ASN A 602 53.99 17.42 -1.24
C ASN A 602 55.18 16.55 -0.82
N SER A 603 54.94 15.40 -0.19
CA SER A 603 55.99 14.48 0.25
C SER A 603 56.78 13.93 -0.93
N VAL A 604 56.11 13.56 -2.03
CA VAL A 604 56.77 13.07 -3.25
C VAL A 604 57.62 14.17 -3.89
N LYS A 605 57.09 15.40 -4.01
CA LYS A 605 57.85 16.55 -4.53
C LYS A 605 59.05 16.91 -3.66
N ALA A 606 58.95 16.77 -2.34
CA ALA A 606 60.02 17.09 -1.40
C ALA A 606 61.26 16.18 -1.51
N THR A 607 61.15 15.01 -2.16
CA THR A 607 62.29 14.11 -2.39
C THR A 607 63.36 14.68 -3.31
N GLY A 608 63.04 15.73 -4.09
CA GLY A 608 63.95 16.30 -5.09
C GLY A 608 64.16 15.41 -6.33
N MET A 609 63.52 14.24 -6.39
CA MET A 609 63.55 13.37 -7.55
C MET A 609 62.60 13.91 -8.65
N SER A 610 62.99 13.75 -9.92
CA SER A 610 62.10 14.05 -11.05
C SER A 610 61.09 12.90 -11.22
N VAL A 611 60.04 12.93 -10.40
CA VAL A 611 58.98 11.92 -10.37
C VAL A 611 57.63 12.53 -10.73
N GLU A 612 56.86 11.83 -11.56
CA GLU A 612 55.55 12.28 -12.03
C GLU A 612 54.49 12.15 -10.93
N VAL A 613 53.77 13.23 -10.64
CA VAL A 613 52.67 13.30 -9.66
C VAL A 613 51.32 13.61 -10.32
N SER A 614 51.22 13.40 -11.64
CA SER A 614 50.06 13.75 -12.46
C SER A 614 48.80 13.00 -12.04
N ALA A 615 48.91 11.73 -11.66
CA ALA A 615 47.79 10.90 -11.20
C ALA A 615 47.15 11.46 -9.91
N GLN A 616 47.95 11.69 -8.86
CA GLN A 616 47.46 12.24 -7.58
C GLN A 616 46.91 13.65 -7.77
N SER A 617 47.58 14.46 -8.59
CA SER A 617 47.15 15.83 -8.90
C SER A 617 45.83 15.86 -9.67
N SER A 618 45.58 14.88 -10.55
CA SER A 618 44.32 14.75 -11.29
C SER A 618 43.15 14.46 -10.35
N VAL A 619 43.31 13.50 -9.44
CA VAL A 619 42.26 13.16 -8.46
C VAL A 619 41.96 14.35 -7.55
N LEU A 620 42.98 15.09 -7.09
CA LEU A 620 42.76 16.29 -6.27
C LEU A 620 42.04 17.41 -7.04
N LYS A 621 42.35 17.58 -8.34
CA LYS A 621 41.67 18.54 -9.23
C LYS A 621 40.21 18.18 -9.49
N GLU A 622 39.87 16.90 -9.47
CA GLU A 622 38.49 16.42 -9.56
C GLU A 622 37.74 16.58 -8.24
N LEU A 623 38.38 16.23 -7.12
CA LEU A 623 37.80 16.27 -5.78
C LEU A 623 37.50 17.71 -5.31
N SER A 624 38.39 18.66 -5.57
CA SER A 624 38.29 20.02 -5.00
C SER A 624 37.04 20.80 -5.48
N PRO A 625 36.65 20.79 -6.77
CA PRO A 625 35.40 21.41 -7.22
C PRO A 625 34.16 20.74 -6.62
N VAL A 626 34.14 19.40 -6.54
CA VAL A 626 33.01 18.65 -5.97
C VAL A 626 32.86 18.98 -4.49
N LEU A 627 33.96 19.04 -3.73
CA LEU A 627 33.96 19.48 -2.32
C LEU A 627 33.38 20.89 -2.13
N SER A 628 33.77 21.83 -2.99
CA SER A 628 33.27 23.21 -2.94
C SER A 628 31.77 23.26 -3.24
N SER A 629 31.33 22.54 -4.29
CA SER A 629 29.92 22.43 -4.68
C SER A 629 29.09 21.77 -3.58
N PHE A 630 29.56 20.66 -3.02
CA PHE A 630 28.91 19.93 -1.94
C PHE A 630 28.70 20.81 -0.70
N SER A 631 29.73 21.54 -0.27
CA SER A 631 29.63 22.49 0.85
C SER A 631 28.64 23.62 0.57
N SER A 632 28.62 24.15 -0.66
CA SER A 632 27.65 25.15 -1.09
C SER A 632 26.22 24.60 -1.06
N ASN A 633 26.01 23.38 -1.58
CA ASN A 633 24.71 22.72 -1.65
C ASN A 633 24.16 22.36 -0.26
N ILE A 634 25.01 22.06 0.74
CA ILE A 634 24.58 21.93 2.15
C ILE A 634 23.94 23.24 2.64
N ASN A 635 24.55 24.39 2.33
CA ASN A 635 24.03 25.69 2.74
C ASN A 635 22.79 26.11 1.93
N ALA A 636 22.75 25.75 0.64
CA ALA A 636 21.58 25.97 -0.20
C ALA A 636 20.36 25.20 0.34
N LEU A 637 20.54 23.92 0.71
CA LEU A 637 19.47 23.11 1.30
C LEU A 637 18.97 23.68 2.64
N LYS A 638 19.88 24.16 3.52
CA LYS A 638 19.46 24.85 4.76
C LYS A 638 18.58 26.06 4.49
N LYS A 639 19.00 26.94 3.57
CA LYS A 639 18.22 28.12 3.19
C LYS A 639 16.88 27.75 2.56
N ALA A 640 16.84 26.67 1.77
CA ALA A 640 15.62 26.15 1.19
C ALA A 640 14.63 25.69 2.28
N ILE A 641 15.11 24.95 3.29
CA ILE A 641 14.30 24.52 4.44
C ILE A 641 13.80 25.73 5.24
N GLU A 642 14.66 26.69 5.56
CA GLU A 642 14.27 27.90 6.28
C GLU A 642 13.18 28.66 5.53
N LYS A 643 13.34 28.86 4.22
CA LYS A 643 12.35 29.53 3.37
C LYS A 643 11.03 28.75 3.30
N ALA A 644 11.08 27.43 3.11
CA ALA A 644 9.88 26.61 2.99
C ALA A 644 9.15 26.46 4.34
N SER A 645 9.88 26.41 5.44
CA SER A 645 9.29 26.32 6.79
C SER A 645 8.67 27.64 7.24
N ALA A 646 9.18 28.78 6.74
CA ALA A 646 8.62 30.10 7.01
C ALA A 646 7.35 30.41 6.19
N GLU A 647 6.98 29.55 5.22
CA GLU A 647 5.72 29.66 4.50
C GLU A 647 4.58 29.15 5.39
N ASP A 648 3.73 30.07 5.85
CA ASP A 648 2.63 29.83 6.79
C ASP A 648 1.25 30.21 6.23
N SER A 649 1.16 30.63 4.96
CA SER A 649 -0.11 31.08 4.36
C SER A 649 -1.16 29.98 4.27
N SER A 650 -0.74 28.73 4.04
CA SER A 650 -1.58 27.53 4.10
C SER A 650 -0.71 26.27 4.08
N ALA A 651 -1.25 25.13 4.55
CA ALA A 651 -0.56 23.85 4.46
C ALA A 651 -0.19 23.47 3.01
N LEU A 652 -1.04 23.84 2.04
CA LEU A 652 -0.77 23.59 0.62
C LEU A 652 0.44 24.39 0.13
N LYS A 653 0.50 25.69 0.45
CA LYS A 653 1.62 26.55 0.03
C LYS A 653 2.93 26.10 0.64
N GLN A 654 2.90 25.67 1.91
CA GLN A 654 4.05 25.06 2.55
C GLN A 654 4.48 23.76 1.85
N ALA A 655 3.55 22.84 1.57
CA ALA A 655 3.84 21.61 0.83
C ALA A 655 4.40 21.89 -0.58
N GLU A 656 3.86 22.89 -1.30
CA GLU A 656 4.39 23.35 -2.58
C GLU A 656 5.82 23.88 -2.45
N ALA A 657 6.13 24.64 -1.39
CA ALA A 657 7.49 25.14 -1.14
C ALA A 657 8.48 23.99 -0.87
N PHE A 658 8.10 22.98 -0.08
CA PHE A 658 8.92 21.79 0.12
C PHE A 658 9.14 21.02 -1.19
N SER A 659 8.08 20.80 -1.97
CA SER A 659 8.17 20.09 -3.26
C SER A 659 9.00 20.84 -4.31
N LYS A 660 8.81 22.16 -4.45
CA LYS A 660 9.42 22.95 -5.54
C LYS A 660 10.77 23.57 -5.18
N ILE A 661 11.14 23.64 -3.90
CA ILE A 661 12.37 24.31 -3.44
C ILE A 661 13.28 23.34 -2.68
N VAL A 662 12.74 22.58 -1.71
CA VAL A 662 13.56 21.69 -0.85
C VAL A 662 13.99 20.44 -1.61
N VAL A 663 13.07 19.74 -2.28
CA VAL A 663 13.39 18.51 -3.04
C VAL A 663 14.47 18.74 -4.11
N PRO A 664 14.41 19.77 -4.98
CA PRO A 664 15.48 20.03 -5.94
C PRO A 664 16.84 20.35 -5.29
N ALA A 665 16.85 20.98 -4.11
CA ALA A 665 18.08 21.23 -3.36
C ALA A 665 18.64 19.95 -2.74
N MET A 666 17.78 19.00 -2.32
CA MET A 666 18.18 17.66 -1.92
C MET A 666 18.83 16.90 -3.08
N ASP A 667 18.22 16.91 -4.27
CA ASP A 667 18.76 16.25 -5.46
C ASP A 667 20.14 16.78 -5.84
N SER A 668 20.32 18.11 -5.77
CA SER A 668 21.61 18.76 -6.04
C SER A 668 22.68 18.33 -5.02
N LEU A 669 22.33 18.27 -3.74
CA LEU A 669 23.25 17.81 -2.69
C LEU A 669 23.61 16.33 -2.85
N ARG A 670 22.62 15.49 -3.20
CA ARG A 670 22.83 14.07 -3.47
C ARG A 670 23.77 13.85 -4.65
N ALA A 671 23.57 14.57 -5.75
CA ALA A 671 24.40 14.43 -6.95
C ALA A 671 25.90 14.64 -6.68
N ASP A 672 26.25 15.57 -5.77
CA ASP A 672 27.63 15.76 -5.35
C ASP A 672 28.11 14.69 -4.37
N ALA A 673 27.27 14.22 -3.45
CA ALA A 673 27.61 13.11 -2.55
C ALA A 673 27.91 11.81 -3.31
N ASP A 674 27.12 11.49 -4.34
CA ASP A 674 27.28 10.28 -5.14
C ASP A 674 28.58 10.35 -5.97
N LYS A 675 28.99 11.55 -6.42
CA LYS A 675 30.32 11.77 -7.02
C LYS A 675 31.44 11.60 -6.00
N LEU A 676 31.27 12.11 -4.77
CA LEU A 676 32.25 11.94 -3.70
C LEU A 676 32.44 10.46 -3.36
N GLU A 677 31.38 9.65 -3.35
CA GLU A 677 31.47 8.19 -3.16
C GLU A 677 32.35 7.50 -4.21
N ALA A 678 32.29 7.94 -5.47
CA ALA A 678 33.11 7.38 -6.54
C ALA A 678 34.61 7.73 -6.42
N ILE A 679 34.95 8.79 -5.68
CA ILE A 679 36.31 9.32 -5.55
C ILE A 679 36.96 8.92 -4.22
N ILE A 680 36.20 8.90 -3.12
CA ILE A 680 36.72 8.66 -1.77
C ILE A 680 37.00 7.15 -1.57
N PRO A 681 38.19 6.78 -1.05
CA PRO A 681 38.51 5.40 -0.73
C PRO A 681 37.53 4.77 0.27
N LYS A 682 37.23 3.47 0.09
CA LYS A 682 36.26 2.73 0.90
C LYS A 682 36.55 2.76 2.41
N ASP A 683 37.83 2.76 2.80
CA ASP A 683 38.26 2.80 4.20
C ASP A 683 38.01 4.17 4.87
N LEU A 684 37.85 5.23 4.07
CA LEU A 684 37.51 6.57 4.55
C LEU A 684 36.03 6.90 4.40
N TYR A 685 35.29 6.17 3.56
CA TYR A 685 33.88 6.43 3.34
C TYR A 685 33.03 6.01 4.57
N PRO A 686 32.14 6.89 5.07
CA PRO A 686 31.63 6.77 6.45
C PRO A 686 30.55 5.70 6.66
N PHE A 687 29.88 5.24 5.60
CA PHE A 687 28.77 4.28 5.72
C PHE A 687 28.71 3.30 4.54
N PRO A 688 28.01 2.15 4.67
CA PRO A 688 27.94 1.13 3.63
C PRO A 688 27.43 1.66 2.29
N THR A 689 28.09 1.24 1.20
CA THR A 689 27.68 1.53 -0.18
C THR A 689 26.49 0.67 -0.60
N TYR A 690 25.86 0.96 -1.74
CA TYR A 690 24.81 0.09 -2.27
C TYR A 690 25.31 -1.31 -2.60
N ALA A 691 26.56 -1.45 -3.07
CA ALA A 691 27.17 -2.76 -3.30
C ALA A 691 27.20 -3.58 -2.00
N ASP A 692 27.51 -2.93 -0.88
CA ASP A 692 27.52 -3.60 0.43
C ASP A 692 26.10 -4.00 0.86
N LEU A 693 25.11 -3.12 0.66
CA LEU A 693 23.73 -3.31 1.13
C LEU A 693 22.96 -4.36 0.31
N LEU A 694 23.15 -4.39 -1.01
CA LEU A 694 22.32 -5.18 -1.94
C LEU A 694 22.85 -6.61 -2.18
N PHE A 695 24.15 -6.85 -1.99
CA PHE A 695 24.77 -8.14 -2.35
C PHE A 695 25.24 -8.97 -1.15
N ASN A 696 25.48 -8.35 0.01
CA ASN A 696 26.01 -9.03 1.21
C ASN A 696 24.90 -9.50 2.18
N ILE A 697 23.88 -10.17 1.65
CA ILE A 697 22.72 -10.70 2.40
C ILE A 697 22.77 -12.20 2.55
#